data_AF-A0A2M7KNH2-F1
#
_entry.id   AF-A0A2M7KNH2-F1
#
_cell.length_a   1.000
_cell.length_b   1.000
_cell.length_c   1.000
_cell.angle_alpha   90.00
_cell.angle_beta   90.00
_cell.angle_gamma   90.00
#
_symmetry.space_group_name_H-M   'P 1'
#
loop_
_entity.id
_entity.type
_entity.pdbx_description
1 polymer ?
#
loop_
_entity_poly.entity_id
_entity_poly.type
_entity_poly.pdbx_seq_one_letter_code
_entity_poly.pdbx_strand_id
1 'polypeptide(L)'
;MMSSPRISVLVALVGWFAGAVTNAGAEAPAAALSLDEALGLLKSYNYDQPRQPVAALELLIARTTADPQAKGDVAARLGALLADPATSLAAKEFVCEQLLVVGDAQQVPTLAKLLDDPQTTDMARRALEGIPGEESLQTLRSALGKLKGSALAGAANSLGARRDAQSVGALAKLFGDADEEVASAAARALGRIGTTDAAAALAKATMAPKLLGVLRDSQLRCAQNLAKDGNGAAAASLCRSCLTADTPAQWRMGALSGLAEVDKDSALQIVVDLLDAPDFALYRPALRIAAGLPGQRATEVLTKQLPDLAPARQADLIDILAERGDRSAAGAVTQLAGTGDEAVRVAALRALGSLGDASTVDLLLGLAATGAGSSQEAARASLTRLTAPEVDRALMTVVAEGEPGPRVEAICALTARNASGATPALLSAVDDGNPAVRAAALSALGVIGEAGSYARLLQALVAGAEGAEGEAASKAVLAVGGRMPDLQDRVGPVVAVLKGAPAESKPALLATLAAYGGPQALAAVRACLTEGSPDVQTEAVRALASWPDAAPADDLLGLARDSKEATHRTLALRGYLRLVAQAGTKEERVAMLQQVRSLAATTATKNLLLSGLAGVADAAALDMALSFMSDQDVHAEAAAATLKIAKALLQSDRDSVLEPMKRLAATSKDEAIAKEAQALYAEALKQPSGNGARRNALQPDQARSEAYRKALTERAPEGYHLACYLDCGPDTADGKEGEPTLRLVDGQPYVWSGGGATDDLLRQITISYAGEQVTFAAAGLDPQREYQVGFSWWDYDHDTRAQSVWASAGLPARRAKLLDKTNLPPAAEKPVEKLLPLPRDLTAEGAVQLAFRNEGAPNVVVSEVWLWESDAQSEVKVAVATDKPDQTRVLLVTGVDLHNWRETTPVLVAQLEKDKRLRVEVVEDPNFLVSPKIRDYPGMVMHWMNWEVPAPGEDARANFRKYVEDGGGLVLVHFACGAFQDWPEFRNIAGRVWDPKLRGHDPHGEFQVDLTEVDHPITRGLKAFSTIDELYTCLTGDKPIEVLATATSKVDQKVYPMAFVHECGKGRVFHCVLGHDANALKPDAVGELFRRGTAWAAKLEPVAEAQ
;
A
#
# COMPACT_ATOMS: atom_id res chain seq x y z
N MET A 1 15.12 -31.31 38.59
CA MET A 1 13.75 -30.82 38.85
C MET A 1 13.48 -29.69 37.86
N MET A 2 12.87 -30.01 36.73
CA MET A 2 12.52 -29.05 35.68
C MET A 2 11.10 -29.39 35.25
N SER A 3 10.16 -28.53 35.63
CA SER A 3 8.74 -28.67 35.37
C SER A 3 8.43 -28.34 33.91
N SER A 4 7.81 -29.29 33.20
CA SER A 4 7.32 -29.13 31.82
C SER A 4 6.26 -28.01 31.74
N PRO A 5 6.26 -27.15 30.70
CA PRO A 5 5.32 -26.03 30.56
C PRO A 5 3.87 -26.47 30.29
N ARG A 6 3.58 -27.77 30.23
CA ARG A 6 2.22 -28.34 30.16
C ARG A 6 1.58 -28.56 31.54
N ILE A 7 2.39 -28.77 32.60
CA ILE A 7 1.88 -29.01 33.97
C ILE A 7 1.50 -27.68 34.65
N SER A 8 2.17 -26.58 34.31
CA SER A 8 1.91 -25.25 34.89
C SER A 8 0.60 -24.60 34.44
N VAL A 9 0.04 -24.97 33.28
CA VAL A 9 -1.24 -24.41 32.77
C VAL A 9 -2.45 -25.06 33.46
N LEU A 10 -2.31 -26.32 33.88
CA LEU A 10 -3.40 -27.09 34.51
C LEU A 10 -3.59 -26.73 35.99
N VAL A 11 -2.50 -26.37 36.70
CA VAL A 11 -2.57 -25.88 38.10
C VAL A 11 -3.08 -24.44 38.17
N ALA A 12 -2.88 -23.62 37.12
CA ALA A 12 -3.34 -22.23 37.07
C ALA A 12 -4.86 -22.09 36.84
N LEU A 13 -5.49 -23.02 36.13
CA LEU A 13 -6.94 -23.00 35.84
C LEU A 13 -7.82 -23.32 37.06
N VAL A 14 -7.32 -24.06 38.05
CA VAL A 14 -8.10 -24.43 39.25
C VAL A 14 -8.22 -23.29 40.26
N GLY A 15 -7.30 -22.32 40.24
CA GLY A 15 -7.39 -21.11 41.07
C GLY A 15 -8.51 -20.14 40.68
N TRP A 16 -9.00 -20.21 39.44
CA TRP A 16 -9.97 -19.22 38.90
C TRP A 16 -11.43 -19.65 39.06
N PHE A 17 -11.75 -20.95 39.08
CA PHE A 17 -13.15 -21.42 39.21
C PHE A 17 -13.73 -21.26 40.63
N ALA A 18 -12.90 -21.21 41.68
CA ALA A 18 -13.37 -20.99 43.04
C ALA A 18 -13.88 -19.56 43.31
N GLY A 19 -13.51 -18.59 42.45
CA GLY A 19 -13.86 -17.18 42.63
C GLY A 19 -15.17 -16.72 41.95
N ALA A 20 -15.78 -17.52 41.08
CA ALA A 20 -16.85 -17.05 40.19
C ALA A 20 -18.27 -17.54 40.55
N VAL A 21 -18.48 -18.17 41.71
CA VAL A 21 -19.81 -18.72 42.10
C VAL A 21 -20.69 -17.71 42.86
N THR A 22 -20.29 -16.46 43.05
CA THR A 22 -21.07 -15.53 43.90
C THR A 22 -21.92 -14.48 43.20
N ASN A 23 -22.08 -14.46 41.88
CA ASN A 23 -23.07 -13.55 41.25
C ASN A 23 -23.47 -13.93 39.82
N ALA A 24 -24.51 -14.74 39.68
CA ALA A 24 -25.43 -14.69 38.54
C ALA A 24 -26.75 -15.38 38.93
N GLY A 25 -27.87 -14.74 38.58
CA GLY A 25 -29.22 -15.13 38.95
C GLY A 25 -29.64 -16.51 38.44
N ALA A 26 -30.51 -17.13 39.22
CA ALA A 26 -30.99 -18.50 39.07
C ALA A 26 -31.98 -18.68 37.92
N GLU A 27 -31.68 -19.62 37.02
CA GLU A 27 -32.63 -20.68 36.66
C GLU A 27 -32.18 -21.98 37.36
N ALA A 28 -33.11 -22.82 37.78
CA ALA A 28 -32.81 -24.01 38.56
C ALA A 28 -31.93 -25.00 37.77
N PRO A 29 -30.86 -25.57 38.36
CA PRO A 29 -29.98 -26.50 37.67
C PRO A 29 -30.67 -27.87 37.52
N ALA A 30 -30.59 -28.47 36.33
CA ALA A 30 -30.71 -29.93 36.22
C ALA A 30 -29.69 -30.55 37.21
N ALA A 31 -30.10 -31.56 37.98
CA ALA A 31 -29.26 -32.15 39.04
C ALA A 31 -27.84 -32.46 38.52
N ALA A 32 -26.82 -31.94 39.20
CA ALA A 32 -25.43 -32.20 38.85
C ALA A 32 -25.13 -33.68 39.08
N LEU A 33 -24.88 -34.43 38.00
CA LEU A 33 -24.50 -35.85 38.07
C LEU A 33 -23.23 -36.01 38.89
N SER A 34 -23.22 -36.98 39.80
CA SER A 34 -21.98 -37.45 40.44
C SER A 34 -21.07 -38.14 39.41
N LEU A 35 -19.78 -38.27 39.73
CA LEU A 35 -18.81 -38.96 38.87
C LEU A 35 -19.28 -40.38 38.50
N ASP A 36 -19.84 -41.11 39.46
CA ASP A 36 -20.29 -42.49 39.24
C ASP A 36 -21.56 -42.57 38.39
N GLU A 37 -22.48 -41.62 38.53
CA GLU A 37 -23.67 -41.53 37.66
C GLU A 37 -23.28 -41.18 36.23
N ALA A 38 -22.35 -40.23 36.06
CA ALA A 38 -21.89 -39.82 34.74
C ALA A 38 -21.06 -40.92 34.04
N LEU A 39 -20.20 -41.65 34.77
CA LEU A 39 -19.47 -42.82 34.26
C LEU A 39 -20.42 -43.98 33.91
N GLY A 40 -21.47 -44.19 34.72
CA GLY A 40 -22.50 -45.20 34.46
C GLY A 40 -23.27 -44.94 33.17
N LEU A 41 -23.65 -43.68 32.92
CA LEU A 41 -24.31 -43.26 31.69
C LEU A 41 -23.36 -43.28 30.48
N LEU A 42 -22.08 -42.95 30.70
CA LEU A 42 -21.06 -42.99 29.65
C LEU A 42 -20.84 -44.42 29.13
N LYS A 43 -20.95 -45.45 29.98
CA LYS A 43 -20.66 -46.84 29.60
C LYS A 43 -21.38 -47.31 28.32
N SER A 44 -22.65 -46.93 28.16
CA SER A 44 -23.48 -47.27 27.00
C SER A 44 -23.66 -46.12 26.00
N TYR A 45 -22.85 -45.05 26.12
CA TYR A 45 -22.98 -43.83 25.33
C TYR A 45 -22.64 -44.08 23.86
N ASN A 46 -23.47 -43.60 22.94
CA ASN A 46 -23.18 -43.58 21.51
C ASN A 46 -23.36 -42.16 20.96
N TYR A 47 -22.79 -41.89 19.79
CA TYR A 47 -22.77 -40.55 19.17
C TYR A 47 -24.16 -39.92 18.96
N ASP A 48 -25.22 -40.74 18.92
CA ASP A 48 -26.61 -40.34 18.73
C ASP A 48 -27.31 -39.94 20.05
N GLN A 49 -26.64 -40.09 21.20
CA GLN A 49 -27.20 -39.78 22.52
C GLN A 49 -26.83 -38.36 22.98
N PRO A 50 -27.66 -37.71 23.84
CA PRO A 50 -27.37 -36.37 24.36
C PRO A 50 -26.01 -36.32 25.07
N ARG A 51 -25.22 -35.27 24.81
CA ARG A 51 -23.87 -35.07 25.38
C ARG A 51 -23.84 -34.77 26.89
N GLN A 52 -24.97 -34.81 27.58
CA GLN A 52 -25.06 -34.51 29.01
C GLN A 52 -24.06 -35.28 29.91
N PRO A 53 -23.89 -36.62 29.79
CA PRO A 53 -22.91 -37.35 30.61
C PRO A 53 -21.46 -37.01 30.23
N VAL A 54 -21.19 -36.73 28.95
CA VAL A 54 -19.88 -36.31 28.44
C VAL A 54 -19.50 -34.92 29.00
N ALA A 55 -20.39 -33.94 28.87
CA ALA A 55 -20.18 -32.57 29.37
C ALA A 55 -20.04 -32.52 30.91
N ALA A 56 -20.79 -33.35 31.62
CA ALA A 56 -20.66 -33.50 33.07
C ALA A 56 -19.28 -34.06 33.46
N LEU A 57 -18.78 -35.07 32.75
CA LEU A 57 -17.46 -35.64 32.99
C LEU A 57 -16.33 -34.67 32.65
N GLU A 58 -16.39 -33.96 31.54
CA GLU A 58 -15.38 -32.94 31.18
C GLU A 58 -15.22 -31.87 32.28
N LEU A 59 -16.34 -31.37 32.82
CA LEU A 59 -16.34 -30.40 33.92
C LEU A 59 -15.79 -30.99 35.23
N LEU A 60 -16.13 -32.23 35.56
CA LEU A 60 -15.62 -32.92 36.75
C LEU A 60 -14.11 -33.18 36.63
N ILE A 61 -13.67 -33.68 35.48
CA ILE A 61 -12.26 -33.96 35.17
C ILE A 61 -11.44 -32.68 35.26
N ALA A 62 -11.86 -31.58 34.63
CA ALA A 62 -11.18 -30.29 34.68
C ALA A 62 -11.05 -29.70 36.10
N ARG A 63 -11.98 -30.04 37.01
CA ARG A 63 -11.91 -29.61 38.43
C ARG A 63 -10.96 -30.48 39.26
N THR A 64 -10.72 -31.72 38.85
CA THR A 64 -9.86 -32.68 39.56
C THR A 64 -8.40 -32.64 39.11
N THR A 65 -8.09 -32.02 37.97
CA THR A 65 -6.75 -32.04 37.37
C THR A 65 -5.63 -31.39 38.19
N ALA A 66 -5.94 -30.46 39.11
CA ALA A 66 -4.93 -29.85 39.99
C ALA A 66 -4.69 -30.61 41.30
N ASP A 67 -5.51 -31.62 41.62
CA ASP A 67 -5.30 -32.52 42.76
C ASP A 67 -4.76 -33.87 42.24
N PRO A 68 -3.48 -34.22 42.51
CA PRO A 68 -2.88 -35.45 42.04
C PRO A 68 -3.63 -36.72 42.48
N GLN A 69 -4.23 -36.73 43.68
CA GLN A 69 -4.95 -37.89 44.19
C GLN A 69 -6.30 -38.03 43.48
N ALA A 70 -7.07 -36.94 43.38
CA ALA A 70 -8.35 -36.95 42.65
C ALA A 70 -8.15 -37.21 41.15
N LYS A 71 -7.08 -36.68 40.55
CA LYS A 71 -6.66 -36.97 39.17
C LYS A 71 -6.38 -38.46 38.96
N GLY A 72 -5.62 -39.08 39.87
CA GLY A 72 -5.33 -40.50 39.85
C GLY A 72 -6.58 -41.36 40.02
N ASP A 73 -7.48 -40.99 40.94
CA ASP A 73 -8.75 -41.69 41.17
C ASP A 73 -9.67 -41.63 39.95
N VAL A 74 -9.75 -40.48 39.28
CA VAL A 74 -10.50 -40.31 38.03
C VAL A 74 -9.87 -41.11 36.88
N ALA A 75 -8.55 -41.06 36.72
CA ALA A 75 -7.83 -41.84 35.72
C ALA A 75 -8.01 -43.37 35.94
N ALA A 76 -8.03 -43.82 37.20
CA ALA A 76 -8.30 -45.21 37.54
C ALA A 76 -9.73 -45.64 37.17
N ARG A 77 -10.74 -44.82 37.46
CA ARG A 77 -12.14 -45.09 37.11
C ARG A 77 -12.39 -45.07 35.61
N LEU A 78 -11.79 -44.12 34.89
CA LEU A 78 -11.78 -44.10 33.43
C LEU A 78 -11.08 -45.34 32.86
N GLY A 79 -9.94 -45.73 33.42
CA GLY A 79 -9.23 -46.96 33.05
C GLY A 79 -10.06 -48.23 33.30
N ALA A 80 -10.84 -48.27 34.38
CA ALA A 80 -11.75 -49.38 34.67
C ALA A 80 -12.90 -49.44 33.66
N LEU A 81 -13.47 -48.28 33.30
CA LEU A 81 -14.50 -48.19 32.27
C LEU A 81 -13.96 -48.62 30.89
N LEU A 82 -12.73 -48.24 30.57
CA LEU A 82 -12.05 -48.63 29.33
C LEU A 82 -11.77 -50.15 29.27
N ALA A 83 -11.48 -50.77 30.40
CA ALA A 83 -11.22 -52.21 30.51
C ALA A 83 -12.48 -53.07 30.46
N ASP A 84 -13.66 -52.47 30.64
CA ASP A 84 -14.94 -53.17 30.61
C ASP A 84 -15.35 -53.48 29.15
N PRO A 85 -15.54 -54.76 28.79
CA PRO A 85 -15.88 -55.14 27.41
C PRO A 85 -17.26 -54.65 26.97
N ALA A 86 -18.15 -54.31 27.89
CA ALA A 86 -19.48 -53.78 27.59
C ALA A 86 -19.49 -52.26 27.30
N THR A 87 -18.35 -51.58 27.40
CA THR A 87 -18.22 -50.16 27.08
C THR A 87 -18.27 -49.95 25.57
N SER A 88 -19.16 -49.06 25.11
CA SER A 88 -19.36 -48.73 23.69
C SER A 88 -18.12 -48.07 23.06
N LEU A 89 -18.05 -48.06 21.72
CA LEU A 89 -16.91 -47.48 20.99
C LEU A 89 -16.77 -45.97 21.23
N ALA A 90 -17.88 -45.22 21.17
CA ALA A 90 -17.90 -43.78 21.44
C ALA A 90 -17.49 -43.44 22.90
N ALA A 91 -17.82 -44.33 23.84
CA ALA A 91 -17.38 -44.17 25.22
C ALA A 91 -15.87 -44.47 25.37
N LYS A 92 -15.34 -45.50 24.69
CA LYS A 92 -13.91 -45.83 24.71
C LYS A 92 -13.06 -44.72 24.09
N GLU A 93 -13.53 -44.18 22.97
CA GLU A 93 -13.03 -42.98 22.35
C GLU A 93 -12.94 -41.87 23.39
N PHE A 94 -14.09 -41.42 23.93
CA PHE A 94 -14.16 -40.34 24.91
C PHE A 94 -13.23 -40.59 26.11
N VAL A 95 -13.16 -41.82 26.61
CA VAL A 95 -12.25 -42.16 27.71
C VAL A 95 -10.79 -41.99 27.32
N CYS A 96 -10.37 -42.47 26.14
CA CYS A 96 -9.00 -42.26 25.64
C CYS A 96 -8.67 -40.77 25.50
N GLU A 97 -9.68 -39.96 25.19
CA GLU A 97 -9.55 -38.50 25.12
C GLU A 97 -9.16 -37.86 26.42
N GLN A 98 -9.87 -38.26 27.47
CA GLN A 98 -9.69 -37.72 28.79
C GLN A 98 -8.38 -38.24 29.38
N LEU A 99 -7.98 -39.47 29.04
CA LEU A 99 -6.70 -40.04 29.44
C LEU A 99 -5.49 -39.31 28.83
N LEU A 100 -5.63 -38.56 27.73
CA LEU A 100 -4.57 -37.63 27.28
C LEU A 100 -4.26 -36.55 28.34
N VAL A 101 -5.24 -36.18 29.15
CA VAL A 101 -5.16 -35.08 30.13
C VAL A 101 -4.89 -35.62 31.53
N VAL A 102 -5.63 -36.67 31.94
CA VAL A 102 -5.54 -37.22 33.30
C VAL A 102 -4.76 -38.51 33.44
N GLY A 103 -4.52 -39.23 32.34
CA GLY A 103 -3.89 -40.55 32.37
C GLY A 103 -2.46 -40.54 32.88
N ASP A 104 -2.09 -41.64 33.52
CA ASP A 104 -0.74 -41.92 33.98
C ASP A 104 -0.29 -43.35 33.63
N ALA A 105 0.88 -43.72 34.15
CA ALA A 105 1.48 -45.04 34.06
C ALA A 105 0.50 -46.21 34.26
N GLN A 106 -0.45 -46.09 35.20
CA GLN A 106 -1.35 -47.18 35.59
C GLN A 106 -2.36 -47.54 34.50
N GLN A 107 -2.69 -46.61 33.58
CA GLN A 107 -3.62 -46.88 32.47
C GLN A 107 -2.92 -47.41 31.22
N VAL A 108 -1.58 -47.35 31.16
CA VAL A 108 -0.79 -47.85 30.02
C VAL A 108 -1.09 -49.31 29.70
N PRO A 109 -1.17 -50.27 30.66
CA PRO A 109 -1.50 -51.66 30.36
C PRO A 109 -2.89 -51.85 29.75
N THR A 110 -3.86 -51.00 30.11
CA THR A 110 -5.23 -51.05 29.56
C THR A 110 -5.24 -50.51 28.13
N LEU A 111 -4.58 -49.37 27.89
CA LEU A 111 -4.43 -48.79 26.56
C LEU A 111 -3.63 -49.71 25.62
N ALA A 112 -2.61 -50.40 26.12
CA ALA A 112 -1.82 -51.34 25.36
C ALA A 112 -2.67 -52.47 24.74
N LYS A 113 -3.72 -52.94 25.44
CA LYS A 113 -4.63 -53.99 24.94
C LYS A 113 -5.52 -53.53 23.79
N LEU A 114 -5.74 -52.21 23.67
CA LEU A 114 -6.56 -51.62 22.62
C LEU A 114 -5.79 -51.34 21.33
N LEU A 115 -4.45 -51.45 21.36
CA LEU A 115 -3.61 -51.23 20.19
C LEU A 115 -3.79 -52.30 19.10
N ASP A 116 -4.17 -53.52 19.47
CA ASP A 116 -4.27 -54.64 18.54
C ASP A 116 -5.60 -54.67 17.75
N ASP A 117 -6.57 -53.84 18.10
CA ASP A 117 -7.89 -53.75 17.46
C ASP A 117 -7.99 -52.50 16.56
N PRO A 118 -8.18 -52.66 15.22
CA PRO A 118 -8.27 -51.54 14.28
C PRO A 118 -9.29 -50.45 14.62
N GLN A 119 -10.35 -50.77 15.38
CA GLN A 119 -11.35 -49.78 15.79
C GLN A 119 -10.88 -48.92 16.97
N THR A 120 -9.89 -49.38 17.75
CA THR A 120 -9.41 -48.70 18.95
C THR A 120 -7.93 -48.36 18.93
N THR A 121 -7.16 -48.84 17.94
CA THR A 121 -5.71 -48.64 17.87
C THR A 121 -5.35 -47.17 17.90
N ASP A 122 -6.02 -46.36 17.09
CA ASP A 122 -5.65 -44.98 16.94
C ASP A 122 -5.93 -44.16 18.21
N MET A 123 -7.10 -44.35 18.84
CA MET A 123 -7.48 -43.65 20.07
C MET A 123 -6.55 -44.03 21.23
N ALA A 124 -6.20 -45.30 21.32
CA ALA A 124 -5.30 -45.80 22.35
C ALA A 124 -3.88 -45.28 22.13
N ARG A 125 -3.39 -45.29 20.90
CA ARG A 125 -2.09 -44.73 20.52
C ARG A 125 -2.00 -43.25 20.87
N ARG A 126 -3.03 -42.46 20.57
CA ARG A 126 -3.04 -41.03 20.89
C ARG A 126 -3.03 -40.80 22.39
N ALA A 127 -3.84 -41.51 23.16
CA ALA A 127 -3.79 -41.47 24.62
C ALA A 127 -2.38 -41.77 25.14
N LEU A 128 -1.72 -42.81 24.63
CA LEU A 128 -0.33 -43.12 24.96
C LEU A 128 0.64 -42.00 24.58
N GLU A 129 0.48 -41.37 23.41
CA GLU A 129 1.29 -40.21 22.99
C GLU A 129 1.20 -39.04 24.01
N GLY A 130 0.03 -38.81 24.62
CA GLY A 130 -0.17 -37.80 25.65
C GLY A 130 0.40 -38.18 27.02
N ILE A 131 0.31 -39.46 27.40
CA ILE A 131 0.75 -39.93 28.73
C ILE A 131 2.26 -39.71 28.92
N PRO A 132 2.69 -39.00 29.97
CA PRO A 132 4.10 -38.80 30.27
C PRO A 132 4.73 -40.08 30.84
N GLY A 133 6.04 -40.25 30.64
CA GLY A 133 6.80 -41.35 31.23
C GLY A 133 7.23 -42.43 30.24
N GLU A 134 8.13 -43.29 30.72
CA GLU A 134 8.83 -44.29 29.90
C GLU A 134 7.94 -45.48 29.53
N GLU A 135 6.98 -45.83 30.38
CA GLU A 135 6.10 -46.99 30.17
C GLU A 135 5.22 -46.83 28.93
N SER A 136 4.72 -45.61 28.68
CA SER A 136 3.96 -45.30 27.47
C SER A 136 4.83 -45.38 26.21
N LEU A 137 6.04 -44.79 26.25
CA LEU A 137 7.00 -44.88 25.14
C LEU A 137 7.43 -46.33 24.87
N GLN A 138 7.68 -47.11 25.91
CA GLN A 138 8.01 -48.53 25.79
C GLN A 138 6.86 -49.33 25.16
N THR A 139 5.62 -48.98 25.47
CA THR A 139 4.43 -49.59 24.87
C THR A 139 4.32 -49.26 23.39
N LEU A 140 4.47 -47.98 23.01
CA LEU A 140 4.49 -47.54 21.61
C LEU A 140 5.66 -48.17 20.82
N ARG A 141 6.85 -48.28 21.42
CA ARG A 141 8.00 -48.99 20.83
C ARG A 141 7.71 -50.47 20.62
N SER A 142 7.10 -51.12 21.59
CA SER A 142 6.73 -52.54 21.48
C SER A 142 5.67 -52.77 20.39
N ALA A 143 4.78 -51.78 20.18
CA ALA A 143 3.76 -51.82 19.15
C ALA A 143 4.35 -51.79 17.72
N LEU A 144 5.52 -51.15 17.52
CA LEU A 144 6.20 -51.15 16.22
C LEU A 144 6.50 -52.56 15.67
N GLY A 145 6.69 -53.56 16.55
CA GLY A 145 6.95 -54.95 16.15
C GLY A 145 5.70 -55.81 15.96
N LYS A 146 4.51 -55.28 16.25
CA LYS A 146 3.24 -56.04 16.28
C LYS A 146 2.23 -55.51 15.26
N LEU A 147 2.13 -54.18 15.13
CA LEU A 147 1.17 -53.52 14.27
C LEU A 147 1.59 -53.60 12.80
N LYS A 148 0.63 -53.36 11.89
CA LYS A 148 0.83 -53.33 10.43
C LYS A 148 0.04 -52.19 9.81
N GLY A 149 0.42 -51.76 8.61
CA GLY A 149 -0.32 -50.74 7.85
C GLY A 149 -0.40 -49.39 8.57
N SER A 150 -1.55 -48.72 8.42
CA SER A 150 -1.81 -47.40 9.03
C SER A 150 -1.60 -47.35 10.55
N ALA A 151 -1.93 -48.43 11.27
CA ALA A 151 -1.68 -48.55 12.71
C ALA A 151 -0.19 -48.47 13.07
N LEU A 152 0.66 -49.13 12.28
CA LEU A 152 2.12 -49.09 12.45
C LEU A 152 2.67 -47.70 12.09
N ALA A 153 2.19 -47.11 10.99
CA ALA A 153 2.55 -45.75 10.59
C ALA A 153 2.16 -44.73 11.68
N GLY A 154 0.97 -44.87 12.27
CA GLY A 154 0.51 -44.10 13.41
C GLY A 154 1.47 -44.21 14.60
N ALA A 155 1.83 -45.43 15.02
CA ALA A 155 2.75 -45.65 16.14
C ALA A 155 4.12 -45.01 15.91
N ALA A 156 4.66 -45.11 14.69
CA ALA A 156 5.87 -44.41 14.30
C ALA A 156 5.74 -42.88 14.42
N ASN A 157 4.62 -42.31 13.97
CA ASN A 157 4.34 -40.88 14.08
C ASN A 157 4.27 -40.39 15.53
N SER A 158 3.69 -41.17 16.46
CA SER A 158 3.65 -40.82 17.90
C SER A 158 5.03 -40.77 18.53
N LEU A 159 5.88 -41.76 18.24
CA LEU A 159 7.27 -41.78 18.73
C LEU A 159 8.06 -40.60 18.17
N GLY A 160 7.81 -40.24 16.91
CA GLY A 160 8.34 -39.03 16.27
C GLY A 160 7.88 -37.74 16.96
N ALA A 161 6.57 -37.61 17.24
CA ALA A 161 5.99 -36.45 17.93
C ALA A 161 6.54 -36.28 19.35
N ARG A 162 6.83 -37.41 20.03
CA ARG A 162 7.46 -37.45 21.35
C ARG A 162 8.98 -37.27 21.34
N ARG A 163 9.58 -37.14 20.14
CA ARG A 163 11.04 -37.08 19.93
C ARG A 163 11.78 -38.20 20.68
N ASP A 164 11.24 -39.42 20.69
CA ASP A 164 11.82 -40.53 21.45
C ASP A 164 13.12 -41.05 20.81
N ALA A 165 14.26 -40.72 21.41
CA ALA A 165 15.57 -41.12 20.93
C ALA A 165 15.78 -42.65 20.94
N GLN A 166 15.16 -43.37 21.88
CA GLN A 166 15.30 -44.83 21.97
C GLN A 166 14.60 -45.56 20.81
N SER A 167 13.65 -44.89 20.13
CA SER A 167 12.94 -45.44 18.98
C SER A 167 13.75 -45.41 17.69
N VAL A 168 14.87 -44.67 17.63
CA VAL A 168 15.61 -44.43 16.39
C VAL A 168 15.99 -45.73 15.68
N GLY A 169 16.53 -46.70 16.42
CA GLY A 169 16.96 -47.98 15.86
C GLY A 169 15.80 -48.86 15.37
N ALA A 170 14.62 -48.74 15.97
CA ALA A 170 13.42 -49.47 15.54
C ALA A 170 12.79 -48.82 14.31
N LEU A 171 12.66 -47.48 14.30
CA LEU A 171 12.13 -46.70 13.18
C LEU A 171 12.99 -46.84 11.92
N ALA A 172 14.32 -46.86 12.07
CA ALA A 172 15.23 -47.04 10.93
C ALA A 172 15.05 -48.37 10.19
N LYS A 173 14.57 -49.42 10.88
CA LYS A 173 14.29 -50.72 10.26
C LYS A 173 13.06 -50.68 9.35
N LEU A 174 12.18 -49.69 9.52
CA LEU A 174 10.94 -49.54 8.77
C LEU A 174 11.11 -48.82 7.42
N PHE A 175 12.31 -48.30 7.11
CA PHE A 175 12.56 -47.64 5.81
C PHE A 175 12.31 -48.53 4.59
N GLY A 176 12.54 -49.84 4.74
CA GLY A 176 12.34 -50.84 3.71
C GLY A 176 11.04 -51.63 3.85
N ASP A 177 10.08 -51.15 4.65
CA ASP A 177 8.77 -51.79 4.74
C ASP A 177 8.08 -51.79 3.36
N ALA A 178 7.31 -52.84 3.09
CA ALA A 178 6.57 -52.96 1.83
C ALA A 178 5.42 -51.94 1.76
N ASP A 179 4.91 -51.50 2.92
CA ASP A 179 3.95 -50.41 3.02
C ASP A 179 4.66 -49.05 3.01
N GLU A 180 4.37 -48.27 1.99
CA GLU A 180 4.97 -46.95 1.79
C GLU A 180 4.53 -45.92 2.81
N GLU A 181 3.32 -46.06 3.37
CA GLU A 181 2.84 -45.19 4.43
C GLU A 181 3.68 -45.39 5.69
N VAL A 182 4.01 -46.64 6.01
CA VAL A 182 4.88 -47.02 7.13
C VAL A 182 6.30 -46.49 6.91
N ALA A 183 6.88 -46.71 5.74
CA ALA A 183 8.22 -46.24 5.41
C ALA A 183 8.32 -44.71 5.47
N SER A 184 7.30 -44.01 4.93
CA SER A 184 7.18 -42.55 4.97
C SER A 184 7.05 -42.02 6.40
N ALA A 185 6.19 -42.63 7.22
CA ALA A 185 6.00 -42.27 8.63
C ALA A 185 7.29 -42.44 9.43
N ALA A 186 8.05 -43.52 9.21
CA ALA A 186 9.32 -43.75 9.87
C ALA A 186 10.37 -42.67 9.55
N ALA A 187 10.48 -42.26 8.28
CA ALA A 187 11.36 -41.16 7.86
C ALA A 187 10.97 -39.83 8.53
N ARG A 188 9.69 -39.47 8.47
CA ARG A 188 9.17 -38.24 9.11
C ARG A 188 9.36 -38.25 10.62
N ALA A 189 9.15 -39.39 11.27
CA ALA A 189 9.35 -39.56 12.69
C ALA A 189 10.80 -39.33 13.10
N LEU A 190 11.77 -39.90 12.39
CA LEU A 190 13.19 -39.64 12.61
C LEU A 190 13.57 -38.19 12.35
N GLY A 191 12.99 -37.57 11.32
CA GLY A 191 13.16 -36.14 11.05
C GLY A 191 12.69 -35.25 12.21
N ARG A 192 11.58 -35.63 12.86
CA ARG A 192 11.05 -34.95 14.06
C ARG A 192 11.87 -35.22 15.32
N ILE A 193 12.38 -36.44 15.51
CA ILE A 193 13.25 -36.80 16.64
C ILE A 193 14.48 -35.89 16.65
N GLY A 194 15.15 -35.74 15.51
CA GLY A 194 16.17 -34.70 15.34
C GLY A 194 17.42 -34.89 16.21
N THR A 195 17.77 -36.13 16.58
CA THR A 195 19.02 -36.45 17.29
C THR A 195 20.14 -36.81 16.32
N THR A 196 21.39 -36.84 16.79
CA THR A 196 22.54 -37.25 15.97
C THR A 196 22.41 -38.68 15.44
N ASP A 197 21.80 -39.57 16.22
CA ASP A 197 21.54 -40.96 15.82
C ASP A 197 20.44 -41.02 14.74
N ALA A 198 19.39 -40.20 14.88
CA ALA A 198 18.36 -40.07 13.85
C ALA A 198 18.94 -39.50 12.54
N ALA A 199 19.85 -38.54 12.65
CA ALA A 199 20.60 -37.99 11.52
C ALA A 199 21.42 -39.07 10.81
N ALA A 200 22.17 -39.86 11.58
CA ALA A 200 22.97 -40.96 11.06
C ALA A 200 22.11 -42.05 10.39
N ALA A 201 20.92 -42.32 10.93
CA ALA A 201 19.96 -43.24 10.33
C ALA A 201 19.40 -42.70 9.01
N LEU A 202 18.95 -41.43 8.98
CA LEU A 202 18.42 -40.78 7.78
C LEU A 202 19.49 -40.60 6.69
N ALA A 203 20.74 -40.34 7.05
CA ALA A 203 21.84 -40.23 6.09
C ALA A 203 22.14 -41.55 5.37
N LYS A 204 21.89 -42.69 6.03
CA LYS A 204 22.11 -44.04 5.50
C LYS A 204 20.84 -44.69 4.96
N ALA A 205 19.71 -44.00 5.00
CA ALA A 205 18.42 -44.57 4.64
C ALA A 205 18.35 -44.84 3.13
N THR A 206 17.92 -46.05 2.78
CA THR A 206 17.57 -46.42 1.41
C THR A 206 16.08 -46.66 1.37
N MET A 207 15.37 -45.93 0.50
CA MET A 207 13.92 -46.00 0.36
C MET A 207 13.54 -46.16 -1.12
N ALA A 208 12.29 -46.55 -1.38
CA ALA A 208 11.77 -46.64 -2.75
C ALA A 208 11.91 -45.28 -3.48
N PRO A 209 12.17 -45.26 -4.82
CA PRO A 209 12.44 -44.03 -5.56
C PRO A 209 11.39 -42.92 -5.38
N LYS A 210 10.11 -43.27 -5.29
CA LYS A 210 9.01 -42.31 -5.06
C LYS A 210 9.01 -41.66 -3.66
N LEU A 211 9.70 -42.25 -2.69
CA LEU A 211 9.81 -41.74 -1.32
C LEU A 211 11.08 -40.90 -1.10
N LEU A 212 11.92 -40.71 -2.13
CA LEU A 212 13.14 -39.90 -2.00
C LEU A 212 12.84 -38.46 -1.60
N GLY A 213 11.73 -37.88 -2.06
CA GLY A 213 11.30 -36.55 -1.61
C GLY A 213 11.02 -36.49 -0.11
N VAL A 214 10.30 -37.50 0.42
CA VAL A 214 10.02 -37.63 1.86
C VAL A 214 11.32 -37.79 2.65
N LEU A 215 12.27 -38.56 2.14
CA LEU A 215 13.59 -38.72 2.76
C LEU A 215 14.33 -37.38 2.84
N ARG A 216 14.37 -36.60 1.75
CA ARG A 216 15.03 -35.29 1.71
C ARG A 216 14.36 -34.29 2.65
N ASP A 217 13.04 -34.22 2.68
CA ASP A 217 12.30 -33.38 3.62
C ASP A 217 12.59 -33.76 5.08
N SER A 218 12.66 -35.07 5.36
CA SER A 218 12.97 -35.58 6.69
C SER A 218 14.41 -35.28 7.11
N GLN A 219 15.36 -35.36 6.18
CA GLN A 219 16.76 -34.96 6.42
C GLN A 219 16.89 -33.46 6.72
N LEU A 220 16.21 -32.60 5.94
CA LEU A 220 16.22 -31.15 6.18
C LEU A 220 15.55 -30.78 7.51
N ARG A 221 14.42 -31.41 7.84
CA ARG A 221 13.76 -31.22 9.14
C ARG A 221 14.62 -31.69 10.30
N CYS A 222 15.32 -32.82 10.14
CA CYS A 222 16.29 -33.29 11.12
C CYS A 222 17.43 -32.27 11.31
N ALA A 223 17.97 -31.72 10.21
CA ALA A 223 19.02 -30.71 10.25
C ALA A 223 18.56 -29.44 10.98
N GLN A 224 17.34 -28.96 10.73
CA GLN A 224 16.76 -27.81 11.43
C GLN A 224 16.63 -28.05 12.94
N ASN A 225 16.14 -29.23 13.35
CA ASN A 225 16.03 -29.57 14.77
C ASN A 225 17.40 -29.70 15.44
N LEU A 226 18.37 -30.33 14.78
CA LEU A 226 19.76 -30.40 15.26
C LEU A 226 20.36 -29.01 15.44
N ALA A 227 20.12 -28.10 14.49
CA ALA A 227 20.59 -26.72 14.58
C ALA A 227 20.01 -26.00 15.80
N LYS A 228 18.69 -26.13 16.02
CA LYS A 228 17.99 -25.57 17.21
C LYS A 228 18.55 -26.14 18.52
N ASP A 229 18.92 -27.41 18.54
CA ASP A 229 19.51 -28.08 19.70
C ASP A 229 21.03 -27.84 19.85
N GLY A 230 21.63 -26.95 19.04
CA GLY A 230 23.06 -26.61 19.11
C GLY A 230 24.01 -27.59 18.41
N ASN A 231 23.49 -28.59 17.69
CA ASN A 231 24.26 -29.62 16.99
C ASN A 231 24.56 -29.21 15.53
N GLY A 232 25.14 -28.02 15.34
CA GLY A 232 25.38 -27.42 14.01
C GLY A 232 26.22 -28.30 13.06
N ALA A 233 27.23 -29.02 13.57
CA ALA A 233 28.06 -29.90 12.74
C ALA A 233 27.28 -31.09 12.13
N ALA A 234 26.37 -31.69 12.90
CA ALA A 234 25.51 -32.77 12.41
C ALA A 234 24.45 -32.25 11.43
N ALA A 235 23.88 -31.08 11.72
CA ALA A 235 22.98 -30.37 10.80
C ALA A 235 23.67 -30.09 9.45
N ALA A 236 24.87 -29.51 9.48
CA ALA A 236 25.67 -29.21 8.29
C ALA A 236 25.98 -30.48 7.47
N SER A 237 26.30 -31.59 8.14
CA SER A 237 26.53 -32.88 7.47
C SER A 237 25.30 -33.38 6.71
N LEU A 238 24.10 -33.25 7.29
CA LEU A 238 22.85 -33.63 6.62
C LEU A 238 22.53 -32.71 5.45
N CYS A 239 22.66 -31.40 5.62
CA CYS A 239 22.49 -30.44 4.51
C CYS A 239 23.42 -30.79 3.34
N ARG A 240 24.71 -31.04 3.60
CA ARG A 240 25.66 -31.46 2.56
C ARG A 240 25.25 -32.73 1.83
N SER A 241 24.67 -33.72 2.53
CA SER A 241 24.18 -34.95 1.90
C SER A 241 23.02 -34.71 0.93
N CYS A 242 22.31 -33.58 1.05
CA CYS A 242 21.22 -33.19 0.16
C CYS A 242 21.68 -32.27 -1.00
N LEU A 243 22.96 -31.91 -1.08
CA LEU A 243 23.52 -31.01 -2.11
C LEU A 243 24.10 -31.75 -3.33
N THR A 244 23.86 -33.05 -3.44
CA THR A 244 24.37 -33.90 -4.53
C THR A 244 23.58 -33.70 -5.83
N ALA A 245 24.23 -33.85 -6.99
CA ALA A 245 23.63 -33.57 -8.30
C ALA A 245 22.39 -34.42 -8.65
N ASP A 246 22.25 -35.61 -8.05
CA ASP A 246 21.09 -36.50 -8.18
C ASP A 246 19.86 -36.02 -7.38
N THR A 247 20.04 -35.06 -6.47
CA THR A 247 18.95 -34.45 -5.71
C THR A 247 18.30 -33.32 -6.53
N PRO A 248 16.97 -33.30 -6.72
CA PRO A 248 16.31 -32.21 -7.42
C PRO A 248 16.50 -30.82 -6.78
N ALA A 249 16.41 -29.77 -7.59
CA ALA A 249 16.85 -28.42 -7.24
C ALA A 249 16.21 -27.87 -5.96
N GLN A 250 14.92 -28.11 -5.73
CA GLN A 250 14.19 -27.59 -4.57
C GLN A 250 14.79 -28.05 -3.22
N TRP A 251 15.26 -29.29 -3.13
CA TRP A 251 15.87 -29.80 -1.90
C TRP A 251 17.32 -29.34 -1.76
N ARG A 252 18.04 -29.21 -2.88
CA ARG A 252 19.38 -28.62 -2.88
C ARG A 252 19.35 -27.15 -2.43
N MET A 253 18.34 -26.39 -2.85
CA MET A 253 18.12 -25.01 -2.39
C MET A 253 17.90 -24.97 -0.87
N GLY A 254 16.94 -25.77 -0.35
CA GLY A 254 16.69 -25.85 1.09
C GLY A 254 17.91 -26.29 1.89
N ALA A 255 18.70 -27.21 1.35
CA ALA A 255 19.95 -27.65 1.94
C ALA A 255 21.02 -26.56 1.98
N LEU A 256 21.18 -25.78 0.91
CA LEU A 256 22.15 -24.69 0.85
C LEU A 256 21.79 -23.57 1.83
N SER A 257 20.51 -23.20 1.90
CA SER A 257 20.00 -22.26 2.90
C SER A 257 20.22 -22.76 4.32
N GLY A 258 19.87 -24.02 4.61
CA GLY A 258 20.10 -24.62 5.92
C GLY A 258 21.59 -24.67 6.29
N LEU A 259 22.47 -24.92 5.32
CA LEU A 259 23.92 -24.90 5.54
C LEU A 259 24.44 -23.49 5.86
N ALA A 260 23.93 -22.45 5.19
CA ALA A 260 24.32 -21.06 5.44
C ALA A 260 23.99 -20.60 6.88
N GLU A 261 22.96 -21.17 7.50
CA GLU A 261 22.64 -20.89 8.90
C GLU A 261 23.67 -21.50 9.86
N VAL A 262 24.03 -22.77 9.65
CA VAL A 262 24.80 -23.57 10.62
C VAL A 262 26.31 -23.63 10.37
N ASP A 263 26.76 -23.40 9.13
CA ASP A 263 28.14 -23.57 8.68
C ASP A 263 28.42 -22.61 7.50
N LYS A 264 28.57 -21.33 7.84
CA LYS A 264 28.74 -20.21 6.91
C LYS A 264 29.98 -20.36 6.01
N ASP A 265 31.07 -20.89 6.54
CA ASP A 265 32.31 -21.10 5.79
C ASP A 265 32.13 -22.17 4.71
N SER A 266 31.47 -23.28 5.03
CA SER A 266 31.14 -24.30 4.02
C SER A 266 30.15 -23.78 2.99
N ALA A 267 29.15 -23.02 3.42
CA ALA A 267 28.19 -22.40 2.50
C ALA A 267 28.88 -21.41 1.53
N LEU A 268 29.81 -20.59 2.03
CA LEU A 268 30.61 -19.68 1.21
C LEU A 268 31.41 -20.44 0.15
N GLN A 269 32.04 -21.55 0.51
CA GLN A 269 32.80 -22.36 -0.47
C GLN A 269 31.88 -22.90 -1.57
N ILE A 270 30.69 -23.42 -1.22
CA ILE A 270 29.73 -23.93 -2.20
C ILE A 270 29.19 -22.81 -3.08
N VAL A 271 28.94 -21.63 -2.51
CA VAL A 271 28.56 -20.43 -3.28
C VAL A 271 29.64 -20.13 -4.32
N VAL A 272 30.92 -20.08 -3.93
CA VAL A 272 32.04 -19.85 -4.84
C VAL A 272 32.06 -20.89 -5.97
N ASP A 273 31.93 -22.17 -5.65
CA ASP A 273 31.92 -23.24 -6.65
C ASP A 273 30.76 -23.08 -7.65
N LEU A 274 29.62 -22.55 -7.20
CA LEU A 274 28.42 -22.30 -8.03
C LEU A 274 28.51 -21.02 -8.87
N LEU A 275 29.42 -20.10 -8.57
CA LEU A 275 29.57 -18.85 -9.32
C LEU A 275 30.01 -19.09 -10.77
N ASP A 276 30.72 -20.17 -11.06
CA ASP A 276 31.12 -20.55 -12.43
C ASP A 276 30.47 -21.86 -12.93
N ALA A 277 29.75 -22.58 -12.06
CA ALA A 277 29.10 -23.84 -12.44
C ALA A 277 27.99 -23.65 -13.50
N PRO A 278 27.74 -24.66 -14.36
CA PRO A 278 26.62 -24.67 -15.31
C PRO A 278 25.25 -24.94 -14.65
N ASP A 279 25.20 -25.04 -13.32
CA ASP A 279 23.97 -25.32 -12.55
C ASP A 279 23.13 -24.05 -12.34
N PHE A 280 22.40 -23.67 -13.39
CA PHE A 280 21.56 -22.46 -13.38
C PHE A 280 20.47 -22.47 -12.30
N ALA A 281 20.02 -23.65 -11.84
CA ALA A 281 18.98 -23.76 -10.84
C ALA A 281 19.44 -23.31 -9.44
N LEU A 282 20.73 -23.45 -9.13
CA LEU A 282 21.31 -23.00 -7.86
C LEU A 282 22.05 -21.67 -7.96
N TYR A 283 22.39 -21.19 -9.15
CA TYR A 283 23.14 -19.95 -9.34
C TYR A 283 22.48 -18.73 -8.64
N ARG A 284 21.19 -18.46 -8.92
CA ARG A 284 20.46 -17.33 -8.31
C ARG A 284 20.29 -17.49 -6.79
N PRO A 285 19.89 -18.66 -6.25
CA PRO A 285 19.90 -18.91 -4.80
C PRO A 285 21.27 -18.70 -4.15
N ALA A 286 22.36 -19.12 -4.81
CA ALA A 286 23.72 -18.93 -4.31
C ALA A 286 24.10 -17.45 -4.21
N LEU A 287 23.75 -16.62 -5.21
CA LEU A 287 23.95 -15.17 -5.14
C LEU A 287 23.18 -14.53 -3.98
N ARG A 288 21.94 -14.95 -3.74
CA ARG A 288 21.15 -14.45 -2.59
C ARG A 288 21.78 -14.82 -1.25
N ILE A 289 22.33 -16.03 -1.13
CA ILE A 289 23.08 -16.44 0.06
C ILE A 289 24.36 -15.62 0.17
N ALA A 290 25.07 -15.40 -0.94
CA ALA A 290 26.27 -14.56 -0.99
C ALA A 290 26.01 -13.14 -0.48
N ALA A 291 24.85 -12.54 -0.77
CA ALA A 291 24.47 -11.24 -0.22
C ALA A 291 24.31 -11.28 1.32
N GLY A 292 23.70 -12.33 1.87
CA GLY A 292 23.41 -12.47 3.30
C GLY A 292 24.56 -12.95 4.20
N LEU A 293 25.66 -13.46 3.63
CA LEU A 293 26.77 -13.99 4.44
C LEU A 293 27.50 -12.87 5.22
N PRO A 294 27.65 -12.96 6.54
CA PRO A 294 28.25 -11.87 7.31
C PRO A 294 29.78 -11.81 7.14
N GLY A 295 30.33 -10.60 7.27
CA GLY A 295 31.75 -10.37 7.51
C GLY A 295 32.62 -10.13 6.27
N GLN A 296 33.74 -9.43 6.52
CA GLN A 296 34.70 -9.01 5.50
C GLN A 296 35.35 -10.16 4.73
N ARG A 297 35.66 -11.26 5.42
CA ARG A 297 36.27 -12.44 4.79
C ARG A 297 35.42 -12.99 3.64
N ALA A 298 34.10 -13.00 3.78
CA ALA A 298 33.20 -13.46 2.71
C ALA A 298 33.29 -12.53 1.50
N THR A 299 33.27 -11.22 1.74
CA THR A 299 33.44 -10.20 0.69
C THR A 299 34.78 -10.37 -0.04
N GLU A 300 35.87 -10.59 0.68
CA GLU A 300 37.21 -10.80 0.09
C GLU A 300 37.28 -12.08 -0.75
N VAL A 301 36.67 -13.18 -0.29
CA VAL A 301 36.63 -14.46 -1.01
C VAL A 301 35.83 -14.32 -2.31
N LEU A 302 34.66 -13.68 -2.25
CA LEU A 302 33.81 -13.41 -3.42
C LEU A 302 34.52 -12.49 -4.42
N THR A 303 35.14 -11.41 -3.93
CA THR A 303 35.86 -10.43 -4.75
C THR A 303 36.99 -11.09 -5.55
N LYS A 304 37.70 -12.07 -4.95
CA LYS A 304 38.77 -12.81 -5.63
C LYS A 304 38.29 -13.63 -6.84
N GLN A 305 36.99 -13.95 -6.93
CA GLN A 305 36.45 -14.72 -8.06
C GLN A 305 36.18 -13.85 -9.29
N LEU A 306 36.03 -12.52 -9.12
CA LEU A 306 35.66 -11.62 -10.22
C LEU A 306 36.51 -11.78 -11.49
N PRO A 307 37.86 -11.86 -11.45
CA PRO A 307 38.66 -11.92 -12.67
C PRO A 307 38.42 -13.17 -13.53
N ASP A 308 38.02 -14.28 -12.91
CA ASP A 308 37.88 -15.58 -13.58
C ASP A 308 36.46 -15.82 -14.13
N LEU A 309 35.50 -14.96 -13.79
CA LEU A 309 34.10 -15.08 -14.22
C LEU A 309 33.86 -14.48 -15.61
N ALA A 310 32.92 -15.06 -16.35
CA ALA A 310 32.40 -14.47 -17.58
C ALA A 310 31.73 -13.10 -17.33
N PRO A 311 31.73 -12.16 -18.28
CA PRO A 311 31.24 -10.78 -18.08
C PRO A 311 29.84 -10.67 -17.47
N ALA A 312 28.90 -11.52 -17.88
CA ALA A 312 27.55 -11.54 -17.31
C ALA A 312 27.55 -11.91 -15.82
N ARG A 313 28.38 -12.89 -15.44
CA ARG A 313 28.51 -13.34 -14.04
C ARG A 313 29.31 -12.37 -13.18
N GLN A 314 30.28 -11.66 -13.78
CA GLN A 314 30.97 -10.54 -13.14
C GLN A 314 29.97 -9.45 -12.74
N ALA A 315 29.08 -9.05 -13.66
CA ALA A 315 28.06 -8.04 -13.38
C ALA A 315 27.13 -8.48 -12.24
N ASP A 316 26.59 -9.70 -12.29
CA ASP A 316 25.75 -10.25 -11.22
C ASP A 316 26.49 -10.26 -9.86
N LEU A 317 27.77 -10.64 -9.81
CA LEU A 317 28.54 -10.65 -8.57
C LEU A 317 28.87 -9.24 -8.06
N ILE A 318 29.13 -8.29 -8.94
CA ILE A 318 29.33 -6.87 -8.59
C ILE A 318 28.09 -6.31 -7.91
N ASP A 319 26.90 -6.61 -8.43
CA ASP A 319 25.64 -6.18 -7.82
C ASP A 319 25.48 -6.75 -6.40
N ILE A 320 25.84 -8.02 -6.19
CA ILE A 320 25.87 -8.64 -4.86
C ILE A 320 26.88 -7.96 -3.94
N LEU A 321 28.08 -7.64 -4.41
CA LEU A 321 29.09 -6.93 -3.61
C LEU A 321 28.58 -5.53 -3.22
N ALA A 322 27.85 -4.85 -4.10
CA ALA A 322 27.22 -3.57 -3.81
C ALA A 322 26.12 -3.68 -2.75
N GLU A 323 25.27 -4.73 -2.81
CA GLU A 323 24.22 -5.02 -1.83
C GLU A 323 24.82 -5.31 -0.45
N ARG A 324 25.95 -6.01 -0.39
CA ARG A 324 26.69 -6.26 0.86
C ARG A 324 27.20 -4.97 1.51
N GLY A 325 27.48 -3.93 0.71
CA GLY A 325 27.92 -2.62 1.21
C GLY A 325 29.31 -2.61 1.86
N ASP A 326 30.08 -3.68 1.72
CA ASP A 326 31.39 -3.82 2.36
C ASP A 326 32.49 -3.23 1.47
N ARG A 327 33.10 -2.13 1.95
CA ARG A 327 34.11 -1.36 1.21
C ARG A 327 35.39 -2.13 0.90
N SER A 328 35.62 -3.31 1.49
CA SER A 328 36.78 -4.16 1.09
C SER A 328 36.72 -4.57 -0.39
N ALA A 329 35.53 -4.58 -1.01
CA ALA A 329 35.35 -4.80 -2.45
C ALA A 329 35.68 -3.57 -3.33
N ALA A 330 35.73 -2.36 -2.76
CA ALA A 330 35.78 -1.11 -3.53
C ALA A 330 36.98 -1.04 -4.49
N GLY A 331 38.16 -1.52 -4.07
CA GLY A 331 39.36 -1.51 -4.91
C GLY A 331 39.22 -2.36 -6.18
N ALA A 332 38.69 -3.57 -6.05
CA ALA A 332 38.47 -4.47 -7.19
C ALA A 332 37.36 -3.95 -8.10
N VAL A 333 36.26 -3.44 -7.53
CA VAL A 333 35.16 -2.84 -8.30
C VAL A 333 35.64 -1.59 -9.04
N THR A 334 36.50 -0.76 -8.43
CA THR A 334 37.10 0.41 -9.07
C THR A 334 37.95 0.04 -10.28
N GLN A 335 38.73 -1.03 -10.19
CA GLN A 335 39.51 -1.54 -11.32
C GLN A 335 38.60 -1.94 -12.49
N LEU A 336 37.52 -2.68 -12.22
CA LEU A 336 36.56 -3.12 -13.25
C LEU A 336 35.76 -1.96 -13.85
N ALA A 337 35.48 -0.91 -13.08
CA ALA A 337 34.88 0.32 -13.59
C ALA A 337 35.78 1.04 -14.61
N GLY A 338 37.11 0.90 -14.50
CA GLY A 338 38.07 1.44 -15.46
C GLY A 338 38.30 0.55 -16.68
N THR A 339 38.50 -0.75 -16.48
CA THR A 339 39.04 -1.66 -17.50
C THR A 339 38.07 -2.73 -18.01
N GLY A 340 36.89 -2.89 -17.38
CA GLY A 340 35.93 -3.93 -17.76
C GLY A 340 35.22 -3.67 -19.08
N ASP A 341 34.67 -4.73 -19.68
CA ASP A 341 33.75 -4.60 -20.83
C ASP A 341 32.54 -3.73 -20.47
N GLU A 342 31.85 -3.18 -21.48
CA GLU A 342 30.81 -2.15 -21.25
C GLU A 342 29.79 -2.52 -20.17
N ALA A 343 29.24 -3.75 -20.22
CA ALA A 343 28.26 -4.21 -19.23
C ALA A 343 28.86 -4.31 -17.81
N VAL A 344 30.09 -4.82 -17.69
CA VAL A 344 30.80 -4.98 -16.40
C VAL A 344 31.19 -3.63 -15.83
N ARG A 345 31.67 -2.72 -16.69
CA ARG A 345 32.01 -1.35 -16.33
C ARG A 345 30.79 -0.59 -15.84
N VAL A 346 29.64 -0.70 -16.51
CA VAL A 346 28.39 -0.06 -16.05
C VAL A 346 27.95 -0.62 -14.70
N ALA A 347 27.99 -1.93 -14.50
CA ALA A 347 27.68 -2.56 -13.20
C ALA A 347 28.64 -2.06 -12.10
N ALA A 348 29.94 -2.08 -12.38
CA ALA A 348 30.97 -1.61 -11.46
C ALA A 348 30.79 -0.14 -11.10
N LEU A 349 30.55 0.73 -12.09
CA LEU A 349 30.26 2.15 -11.86
C LEU A 349 29.06 2.32 -10.93
N ARG A 350 27.96 1.60 -11.16
CA ARG A 350 26.78 1.66 -10.28
C ARG A 350 27.09 1.22 -8.85
N ALA A 351 27.83 0.12 -8.70
CA ALA A 351 28.26 -0.42 -7.42
C ALA A 351 29.17 0.54 -6.63
N LEU A 352 30.02 1.32 -7.31
CA LEU A 352 30.80 2.37 -6.66
C LEU A 352 29.94 3.45 -6.00
N GLY A 353 28.67 3.61 -6.37
CA GLY A 353 27.76 4.50 -5.67
C GLY A 353 27.58 4.14 -4.19
N SER A 354 27.61 2.85 -3.83
CA SER A 354 27.52 2.40 -2.42
C SER A 354 28.88 2.06 -1.81
N LEU A 355 29.81 1.53 -2.63
CA LEU A 355 31.10 1.03 -2.16
C LEU A 355 32.22 2.09 -2.19
N GLY A 356 32.09 3.11 -3.04
CA GLY A 356 33.12 4.10 -3.29
C GLY A 356 33.27 5.12 -2.16
N ASP A 357 34.44 5.74 -2.15
CA ASP A 357 34.81 6.85 -1.26
C ASP A 357 35.51 7.97 -2.04
N ALA A 358 36.16 8.90 -1.34
CA ALA A 358 36.89 10.00 -1.99
C ALA A 358 37.94 9.54 -3.02
N SER A 359 38.53 8.35 -2.87
CA SER A 359 39.51 7.82 -3.82
C SER A 359 38.92 7.47 -5.19
N THR A 360 37.59 7.30 -5.26
CA THR A 360 36.88 6.95 -6.50
C THR A 360 36.41 8.18 -7.29
N VAL A 361 36.45 9.36 -6.68
CA VAL A 361 35.91 10.60 -7.25
C VAL A 361 36.59 10.97 -8.56
N ASP A 362 37.92 10.89 -8.65
CA ASP A 362 38.66 11.24 -9.85
C ASP A 362 38.31 10.35 -11.05
N LEU A 363 38.20 9.04 -10.83
CA LEU A 363 37.79 8.09 -11.87
C LEU A 363 36.39 8.42 -12.38
N LEU A 364 35.45 8.62 -11.45
CA LEU A 364 34.05 8.88 -11.78
C LEU A 364 33.88 10.22 -12.50
N LEU A 365 34.58 11.28 -12.07
CA LEU A 365 34.55 12.59 -12.73
C LEU A 365 35.20 12.54 -14.12
N GLY A 366 36.31 11.81 -14.27
CA GLY A 366 36.95 11.61 -15.57
C GLY A 366 36.00 10.93 -16.56
N LEU A 367 35.31 9.86 -16.14
CA LEU A 367 34.33 9.14 -16.95
C LEU A 367 33.04 9.94 -17.19
N ALA A 368 32.60 10.76 -16.24
CA ALA A 368 31.47 11.66 -16.41
C ALA A 368 31.78 12.76 -17.45
N ALA A 369 33.00 13.31 -17.42
CA ALA A 369 33.42 14.40 -18.29
C ALA A 369 33.75 13.94 -19.73
N THR A 370 34.33 12.75 -19.88
CA THR A 370 34.89 12.28 -21.18
C THR A 370 34.23 11.03 -21.75
N GLY A 371 33.43 10.32 -20.94
CA GLY A 371 32.73 9.11 -21.38
C GLY A 371 31.57 9.39 -22.33
N ALA A 372 30.96 8.31 -22.83
CA ALA A 372 29.75 8.35 -23.65
C ALA A 372 28.77 7.24 -23.23
N GLY A 373 27.48 7.47 -23.52
CA GLY A 373 26.41 6.49 -23.31
C GLY A 373 26.27 6.04 -21.85
N SER A 374 25.93 4.76 -21.66
CA SER A 374 25.58 4.17 -20.36
C SER A 374 26.67 4.31 -19.29
N SER A 375 27.95 4.33 -19.67
CA SER A 375 29.06 4.48 -18.72
C SER A 375 29.16 5.90 -18.17
N GLN A 376 28.92 6.92 -19.00
CA GLN A 376 28.90 8.32 -18.56
C GLN A 376 27.76 8.57 -17.58
N GLU A 377 26.57 8.08 -17.91
CA GLU A 377 25.38 8.18 -17.06
C GLU A 377 25.57 7.44 -15.73
N ALA A 378 26.14 6.23 -15.76
CA ALA A 378 26.44 5.48 -14.55
C ALA A 378 27.45 6.20 -13.65
N ALA A 379 28.50 6.79 -14.22
CA ALA A 379 29.48 7.57 -13.46
C ALA A 379 28.86 8.79 -12.77
N ARG A 380 28.06 9.58 -13.52
CA ARG A 380 27.31 10.72 -12.97
C ARG A 380 26.37 10.29 -11.84
N ALA A 381 25.59 9.24 -12.08
CA ALA A 381 24.64 8.75 -11.10
C ALA A 381 25.35 8.25 -9.83
N SER A 382 26.53 7.63 -9.96
CA SER A 382 27.30 7.17 -8.81
C SER A 382 27.90 8.30 -7.98
N LEU A 383 28.40 9.37 -8.60
CA LEU A 383 28.84 10.57 -7.87
C LEU A 383 27.74 11.13 -6.96
N THR A 384 26.47 11.08 -7.40
CA THR A 384 25.35 11.53 -6.56
C THR A 384 25.04 10.59 -5.39
N ARG A 385 25.31 9.29 -5.51
CA ARG A 385 24.98 8.26 -4.50
C ARG A 385 26.07 7.99 -3.47
N LEU A 386 27.32 8.37 -3.76
CA LEU A 386 28.45 8.16 -2.86
C LEU A 386 28.14 8.61 -1.42
N THR A 387 28.25 7.70 -0.47
CA THR A 387 27.82 7.94 0.92
C THR A 387 28.96 8.33 1.86
N ALA A 388 30.22 8.21 1.42
CA ALA A 388 31.37 8.52 2.27
C ALA A 388 31.46 10.05 2.58
N PRO A 389 31.65 10.44 3.84
CA PRO A 389 31.56 11.86 4.26
C PRO A 389 32.65 12.76 3.66
N GLU A 390 33.79 12.20 3.27
CA GLU A 390 34.90 12.88 2.62
C GLU A 390 34.65 13.25 1.14
N VAL A 391 33.58 12.73 0.52
CA VAL A 391 33.31 12.90 -0.92
C VAL A 391 33.03 14.36 -1.28
N ASP A 392 32.21 15.06 -0.51
CA ASP A 392 31.89 16.46 -0.80
C ASP A 392 33.15 17.34 -0.73
N ARG A 393 34.07 17.02 0.19
CA ARG A 393 35.38 17.69 0.28
C ARG A 393 36.22 17.44 -0.96
N ALA A 394 36.29 16.19 -1.43
CA ALA A 394 37.02 15.84 -2.65
C ALA A 394 36.43 16.55 -3.88
N LEU A 395 35.10 16.58 -4.01
CA LEU A 395 34.42 17.30 -5.08
C LEU A 395 34.74 18.81 -5.03
N MET A 396 34.71 19.43 -3.85
CA MET A 396 35.08 20.85 -3.70
C MET A 396 36.54 21.13 -4.07
N THR A 397 37.47 20.23 -3.76
CA THR A 397 38.86 20.33 -4.23
C THR A 397 38.93 20.32 -5.75
N VAL A 398 38.18 19.44 -6.42
CA VAL A 398 38.14 19.42 -7.88
C VAL A 398 37.53 20.71 -8.44
N VAL A 399 36.46 21.26 -7.83
CA VAL A 399 35.89 22.56 -8.24
C VAL A 399 36.92 23.69 -8.19
N ALA A 400 37.86 23.67 -7.25
CA ALA A 400 38.89 24.69 -7.10
C ALA A 400 40.09 24.49 -8.05
N GLU A 401 40.54 23.26 -8.26
CA GLU A 401 41.87 22.97 -8.85
C GLU A 401 41.83 22.11 -10.13
N GLY A 402 40.67 21.57 -10.51
CA GLY A 402 40.55 20.60 -11.60
C GLY A 402 40.54 21.19 -13.01
N GLU A 403 40.50 20.30 -14.01
CA GLU A 403 40.27 20.66 -15.41
C GLU A 403 38.80 21.08 -15.67
N PRO A 404 38.50 21.89 -16.69
CA PRO A 404 37.15 22.44 -16.89
C PRO A 404 36.02 21.39 -16.97
N GLY A 405 36.24 20.26 -17.65
CA GLY A 405 35.25 19.19 -17.76
C GLY A 405 34.90 18.56 -16.41
N PRO A 406 35.87 17.97 -15.68
CA PRO A 406 35.68 17.46 -14.32
C PRO A 406 35.12 18.49 -13.34
N ARG A 407 35.48 19.78 -13.48
CA ARG A 407 34.92 20.86 -12.65
C ARG A 407 33.42 21.03 -12.84
N VAL A 408 32.94 21.03 -14.07
CA VAL A 408 31.49 21.09 -14.36
C VAL A 408 30.78 19.89 -13.75
N GLU A 409 31.30 18.67 -13.94
CA GLU A 409 30.71 17.46 -13.36
C GLU A 409 30.72 17.47 -11.82
N ALA A 410 31.78 17.99 -11.19
CA ALA A 410 31.86 18.14 -9.75
C ALA A 410 30.83 19.14 -9.20
N ILE A 411 30.62 20.27 -9.90
CA ILE A 411 29.57 21.25 -9.58
C ILE A 411 28.19 20.60 -9.69
N CYS A 412 27.92 19.87 -10.78
CA CYS A 412 26.66 19.15 -10.97
C CYS A 412 26.43 18.10 -9.87
N ALA A 413 27.47 17.33 -9.51
CA ALA A 413 27.40 16.35 -8.44
C ALA A 413 27.10 16.99 -7.08
N LEU A 414 27.82 18.05 -6.69
CA LEU A 414 27.57 18.79 -5.44
C LEU A 414 26.14 19.35 -5.38
N THR A 415 25.64 19.84 -6.52
CA THR A 415 24.27 20.35 -6.63
C THR A 415 23.24 19.24 -6.42
N ALA A 416 23.40 18.11 -7.12
CA ALA A 416 22.50 16.96 -7.00
C ALA A 416 22.52 16.31 -5.61
N ARG A 417 23.66 16.42 -4.90
CA ARG A 417 23.84 15.97 -3.51
C ARG A 417 23.30 16.96 -2.48
N ASN A 418 22.80 18.13 -2.92
CA ASN A 418 22.36 19.22 -2.06
C ASN A 418 23.43 19.69 -1.05
N ALA A 419 24.69 19.71 -1.47
CA ALA A 419 25.84 20.05 -0.62
C ALA A 419 25.96 21.57 -0.40
N SER A 420 25.11 22.16 0.45
CA SER A 420 25.09 23.61 0.72
C SER A 420 26.43 24.16 1.22
N GLY A 421 27.23 23.33 1.91
CA GLY A 421 28.60 23.66 2.32
C GLY A 421 29.55 24.00 1.17
N ALA A 422 29.20 23.66 -0.08
CA ALA A 422 29.96 24.03 -1.27
C ALA A 422 29.74 25.48 -1.75
N THR A 423 28.78 26.21 -1.16
CA THR A 423 28.45 27.59 -1.57
C THR A 423 29.66 28.51 -1.71
N PRO A 424 30.64 28.54 -0.78
CA PRO A 424 31.83 29.39 -0.94
C PRO A 424 32.68 29.04 -2.17
N ALA A 425 32.85 27.75 -2.45
CA ALA A 425 33.59 27.28 -3.62
C ALA A 425 32.86 27.63 -4.92
N LEU A 426 31.52 27.48 -4.94
CA LEU A 426 30.70 27.86 -6.08
C LEU A 426 30.72 29.37 -6.34
N LEU A 427 30.69 30.19 -5.29
CA LEU A 427 30.82 31.64 -5.43
C LEU A 427 32.16 32.05 -6.08
N SER A 428 33.25 31.36 -5.74
CA SER A 428 34.54 31.55 -6.41
C SER A 428 34.50 31.12 -7.88
N ALA A 429 33.77 30.06 -8.21
CA ALA A 429 33.64 29.54 -9.57
C ALA A 429 32.79 30.43 -10.50
N VAL A 430 32.03 31.39 -9.95
CA VAL A 430 31.33 32.41 -10.75
C VAL A 430 32.30 33.33 -11.49
N ASP A 431 33.54 33.50 -10.99
CA ASP A 431 34.60 34.30 -11.64
C ASP A 431 35.55 33.45 -12.50
N ASP A 432 35.17 32.21 -12.81
CA ASP A 432 36.09 31.30 -13.49
C ASP A 432 36.45 31.74 -14.92
N GLY A 433 37.67 31.45 -15.37
CA GLY A 433 38.10 31.72 -16.74
C GLY A 433 37.29 30.95 -17.80
N ASN A 434 36.70 29.81 -17.45
CA ASN A 434 35.92 28.98 -18.37
C ASN A 434 34.40 29.29 -18.30
N PRO A 435 33.75 29.63 -19.42
CA PRO A 435 32.32 29.98 -19.44
C PRO A 435 31.39 28.84 -19.02
N ALA A 436 31.75 27.57 -19.31
CA ALA A 436 30.94 26.43 -18.91
C ALA A 436 30.96 26.23 -17.39
N VAL A 437 32.11 26.48 -16.75
CA VAL A 437 32.25 26.43 -15.29
C VAL A 437 31.43 27.55 -14.63
N ARG A 438 31.49 28.78 -15.16
CA ARG A 438 30.67 29.90 -14.65
C ARG A 438 29.17 29.61 -14.74
N ALA A 439 28.69 29.15 -15.90
CA ALA A 439 27.29 28.80 -16.11
C ALA A 439 26.82 27.67 -15.17
N ALA A 440 27.65 26.64 -14.96
CA ALA A 440 27.39 25.57 -14.02
C ALA A 440 27.32 26.08 -12.57
N ALA A 441 28.27 26.94 -12.16
CA ALA A 441 28.31 27.53 -10.83
C ALA A 441 27.09 28.41 -10.53
N LEU A 442 26.67 29.24 -11.49
CA LEU A 442 25.47 30.07 -11.38
C LEU A 442 24.20 29.19 -11.23
N SER A 443 24.08 28.16 -12.06
CA SER A 443 22.96 27.21 -12.00
C SER A 443 22.92 26.49 -10.64
N ALA A 444 24.09 26.03 -10.16
CA ALA A 444 24.23 25.39 -8.87
C ALA A 444 23.81 26.30 -7.70
N LEU A 445 24.27 27.56 -7.70
CA LEU A 445 23.88 28.56 -6.69
C LEU A 445 22.37 28.87 -6.73
N GLY A 446 21.72 28.75 -7.89
CA GLY A 446 20.26 28.84 -7.97
C GLY A 446 19.53 27.73 -7.18
N VAL A 447 20.14 26.56 -7.05
CA VAL A 447 19.57 25.39 -6.35
C VAL A 447 19.99 25.37 -4.87
N ILE A 448 21.30 25.38 -4.59
CA ILE A 448 21.85 25.18 -3.23
C ILE A 448 22.35 26.47 -2.57
N GLY A 449 22.37 27.58 -3.29
CA GLY A 449 22.81 28.87 -2.76
C GLY A 449 21.82 29.45 -1.75
N GLU A 450 22.38 30.04 -0.71
CA GLU A 450 21.66 30.69 0.39
C GLU A 450 21.52 32.21 0.15
N ALA A 451 20.82 32.91 1.04
CA ALA A 451 20.62 34.37 0.95
C ALA A 451 21.94 35.15 0.84
N GLY A 452 23.03 34.64 1.45
CA GLY A 452 24.37 35.25 1.34
C GLY A 452 24.94 35.27 -0.09
N SER A 453 24.47 34.39 -0.97
CA SER A 453 24.87 34.36 -2.38
C SER A 453 24.19 35.44 -3.22
N TYR A 454 23.10 36.03 -2.74
CA TYR A 454 22.21 36.90 -3.53
C TYR A 454 22.94 38.12 -4.12
N ALA A 455 23.73 38.82 -3.29
CA ALA A 455 24.48 39.99 -3.74
C ALA A 455 25.49 39.65 -4.86
N ARG A 456 26.13 38.47 -4.77
CA ARG A 456 27.11 38.02 -5.75
C ARG A 456 26.46 37.61 -7.07
N LEU A 457 25.30 36.96 -7.00
CA LEU A 457 24.49 36.61 -8.17
C LEU A 457 24.00 37.87 -8.92
N LEU A 458 23.61 38.93 -8.19
CA LEU A 458 23.26 40.20 -8.80
C LEU A 458 24.46 40.85 -9.51
N GLN A 459 25.65 40.80 -8.93
CA GLN A 459 26.86 41.29 -9.59
C GLN A 459 27.16 40.50 -10.87
N ALA A 460 26.99 39.17 -10.85
CA ALA A 460 27.16 38.33 -12.04
C ALA A 460 26.13 38.68 -13.14
N LEU A 461 24.88 38.93 -12.75
CA LEU A 461 23.83 39.38 -13.68
C LEU A 461 24.18 40.73 -14.32
N VAL A 462 24.79 41.65 -13.56
CA VAL A 462 25.21 42.97 -14.08
C VAL A 462 26.45 42.92 -14.94
N ALA A 463 27.37 42.01 -14.65
CA ALA A 463 28.57 41.80 -15.47
C ALA A 463 28.25 41.45 -16.94
N GLY A 464 27.00 41.06 -17.24
CA GLY A 464 26.47 41.12 -18.61
C GLY A 464 26.96 39.98 -19.48
N ALA A 465 26.88 38.74 -18.99
CA ALA A 465 27.21 37.58 -19.80
C ALA A 465 26.05 37.24 -20.78
N GLU A 466 26.35 37.12 -22.06
CA GLU A 466 25.39 36.72 -23.09
C GLU A 466 25.18 35.19 -23.11
N GLY A 467 24.03 34.73 -23.63
CA GLY A 467 23.74 33.31 -23.78
C GLY A 467 23.44 32.59 -22.46
N ALA A 468 23.96 31.37 -22.31
CA ALA A 468 23.62 30.46 -21.21
C ALA A 468 24.01 31.01 -19.80
N GLU A 469 25.05 31.83 -19.73
CA GLU A 469 25.54 32.39 -18.46
C GLU A 469 24.59 33.46 -17.90
N GLY A 470 24.12 34.38 -18.75
CA GLY A 470 23.13 35.39 -18.36
C GLY A 470 21.79 34.77 -17.96
N GLU A 471 21.36 33.72 -18.66
CA GLU A 471 20.14 32.97 -18.31
C GLU A 471 20.28 32.26 -16.96
N ALA A 472 21.42 31.59 -16.72
CA ALA A 472 21.73 30.96 -15.45
C ALA A 472 21.78 31.98 -14.30
N ALA A 473 22.41 33.15 -14.50
CA ALA A 473 22.45 34.21 -13.50
C ALA A 473 21.05 34.74 -13.17
N SER A 474 20.21 35.00 -14.19
CA SER A 474 18.85 35.50 -13.99
C SER A 474 17.98 34.51 -13.21
N LYS A 475 18.00 33.23 -13.62
CA LYS A 475 17.30 32.14 -12.92
C LYS A 475 17.79 31.99 -11.48
N ALA A 476 19.09 32.06 -11.25
CA ALA A 476 19.66 31.93 -9.91
C ALA A 476 19.26 33.09 -8.98
N VAL A 477 19.28 34.33 -9.49
CA VAL A 477 18.81 35.52 -8.74
C VAL A 477 17.35 35.34 -8.33
N LEU A 478 16.47 34.95 -9.25
CA LEU A 478 15.05 34.74 -8.96
C LEU A 478 14.83 33.57 -7.98
N ALA A 479 15.55 32.47 -8.13
CA ALA A 479 15.42 31.30 -7.27
C ALA A 479 15.88 31.58 -5.84
N VAL A 480 17.05 32.19 -5.66
CA VAL A 480 17.56 32.57 -4.34
C VAL A 480 16.69 33.65 -3.71
N GLY A 481 16.33 34.69 -4.46
CA GLY A 481 15.48 35.76 -3.94
C GLY A 481 14.06 35.29 -3.61
N GLY A 482 13.48 34.38 -4.38
CA GLY A 482 12.18 33.75 -4.09
C GLY A 482 12.15 33.00 -2.76
N ARG A 483 13.30 32.46 -2.30
CA ARG A 483 13.44 31.78 -1.00
C ARG A 483 13.66 32.73 0.18
N MET A 484 14.02 33.99 -0.06
CA MET A 484 14.22 34.98 1.02
C MET A 484 12.86 35.47 1.53
N PRO A 485 12.51 35.50 2.82
CA PRO A 485 11.15 35.81 3.26
C PRO A 485 10.73 37.27 3.05
N ASP A 486 11.65 38.22 3.22
CA ASP A 486 11.35 39.66 3.19
C ASP A 486 11.47 40.26 1.78
N LEU A 487 10.42 40.92 1.30
CA LEU A 487 10.41 41.59 -0.01
C LEU A 487 11.45 42.72 -0.11
N GLN A 488 11.71 43.42 0.99
CA GLN A 488 12.68 44.51 1.04
C GLN A 488 14.12 44.00 0.81
N ASP A 489 14.44 42.82 1.37
CA ASP A 489 15.74 42.19 1.21
C ASP A 489 15.96 41.65 -0.21
N ARG A 490 14.87 41.36 -0.93
CA ARG A 490 14.90 40.99 -2.36
C ARG A 490 15.02 42.23 -3.26
N VAL A 491 14.16 43.22 -3.07
CA VAL A 491 14.00 44.36 -3.98
C VAL A 491 15.08 45.42 -3.76
N GLY A 492 15.40 45.73 -2.50
CA GLY A 492 16.37 46.78 -2.15
C GLY A 492 17.72 46.64 -2.86
N PRO A 493 18.36 45.45 -2.82
CA PRO A 493 19.62 45.21 -3.52
C PRO A 493 19.51 45.36 -5.04
N VAL A 494 18.43 44.88 -5.67
CA VAL A 494 18.23 45.01 -7.12
C VAL A 494 18.10 46.48 -7.52
N VAL A 495 17.33 47.28 -6.75
CA VAL A 495 17.18 48.71 -6.99
C VAL A 495 18.50 49.46 -6.82
N ALA A 496 19.32 49.09 -5.83
CA ALA A 496 20.62 49.70 -5.60
C ALA A 496 21.56 49.48 -6.81
N VAL A 497 21.58 48.25 -7.33
CA VAL A 497 22.43 47.88 -8.46
C VAL A 497 21.92 48.48 -9.78
N LEU A 498 20.60 48.57 -9.99
CA LEU A 498 19.98 49.13 -11.19
C LEU A 498 20.43 50.57 -11.50
N LYS A 499 20.66 51.40 -10.48
CA LYS A 499 21.06 52.80 -10.64
C LYS A 499 22.40 52.97 -11.35
N GLY A 500 23.34 52.05 -11.12
CA GLY A 500 24.70 52.09 -11.67
C GLY A 500 24.97 51.10 -12.81
N ALA A 501 24.00 50.26 -13.16
CA ALA A 501 24.20 49.21 -14.15
C ALA A 501 24.35 49.75 -15.59
N PRO A 502 25.18 49.11 -16.45
CA PRO A 502 25.23 49.36 -17.88
C PRO A 502 23.87 49.17 -18.57
N ALA A 503 23.66 49.81 -19.72
CA ALA A 503 22.38 49.77 -20.42
C ALA A 503 21.98 48.34 -20.83
N GLU A 504 22.96 47.49 -21.13
CA GLU A 504 22.82 46.10 -21.56
C GLU A 504 22.28 45.20 -20.44
N SER A 505 22.61 45.50 -19.18
CA SER A 505 22.24 44.68 -18.01
C SER A 505 20.91 45.12 -17.37
N LYS A 506 20.46 46.35 -17.65
CA LYS A 506 19.21 46.90 -17.10
C LYS A 506 17.97 46.05 -17.43
N PRO A 507 17.81 45.47 -18.64
CA PRO A 507 16.68 44.61 -18.94
C PRO A 507 16.45 43.45 -17.96
N ALA A 508 17.51 42.70 -17.64
CA ALA A 508 17.39 41.57 -16.72
C ALA A 508 17.05 42.01 -15.29
N LEU A 509 17.56 43.17 -14.86
CA LEU A 509 17.24 43.75 -13.55
C LEU A 509 15.79 44.25 -13.49
N LEU A 510 15.29 44.88 -14.55
CA LEU A 510 13.91 45.33 -14.66
C LEU A 510 12.94 44.13 -14.67
N ALA A 511 13.28 43.06 -15.39
CA ALA A 511 12.51 41.81 -15.35
C ALA A 511 12.49 41.19 -13.95
N THR A 512 13.63 41.24 -13.22
CA THR A 512 13.71 40.77 -11.83
C THR A 512 12.81 41.59 -10.90
N LEU A 513 12.81 42.93 -11.03
CA LEU A 513 11.93 43.81 -10.27
C LEU A 513 10.44 43.55 -10.58
N ALA A 514 10.11 43.35 -11.86
CA ALA A 514 8.76 43.00 -12.28
C ALA A 514 8.30 41.67 -11.69
N ALA A 515 9.19 40.67 -11.58
CA ALA A 515 8.85 39.39 -10.98
C ALA A 515 8.57 39.47 -9.46
N TYR A 516 9.28 40.35 -8.73
CA TYR A 516 9.05 40.53 -7.29
C TYR A 516 7.86 41.45 -6.98
N GLY A 517 7.66 42.50 -7.77
CA GLY A 517 6.62 43.50 -7.54
C GLY A 517 6.83 44.37 -6.30
N GLY A 518 5.75 45.00 -5.84
CA GLY A 518 5.74 45.90 -4.69
C GLY A 518 6.11 47.36 -4.98
N PRO A 519 5.85 48.26 -4.02
CA PRO A 519 5.91 49.71 -4.25
C PRO A 519 7.34 50.23 -4.50
N GLN A 520 8.36 49.65 -3.84
CA GLN A 520 9.75 50.06 -4.06
C GLN A 520 10.25 49.66 -5.46
N ALA A 521 9.94 48.44 -5.91
CA ALA A 521 10.27 47.98 -7.25
C ALA A 521 9.56 48.85 -8.29
N LEU A 522 8.28 49.15 -8.09
CA LEU A 522 7.49 49.98 -8.99
C LEU A 522 8.07 51.40 -9.11
N ALA A 523 8.47 52.01 -8.00
CA ALA A 523 9.13 53.31 -8.01
C ALA A 523 10.45 53.30 -8.81
N ALA A 524 11.23 52.22 -8.72
CA ALA A 524 12.47 52.07 -9.48
C ALA A 524 12.22 51.91 -10.98
N VAL A 525 11.22 51.11 -11.37
CA VAL A 525 10.83 50.96 -12.79
C VAL A 525 10.31 52.28 -13.36
N ARG A 526 9.53 53.05 -12.57
CA ARG A 526 9.07 54.40 -12.95
C ARG A 526 10.23 55.35 -13.23
N ALA A 527 11.29 55.34 -12.42
CA ALA A 527 12.47 56.16 -12.67
C ALA A 527 13.18 55.79 -13.99
N CYS A 528 13.24 54.50 -14.35
CA CYS A 528 13.81 54.06 -15.62
C CYS A 528 12.97 54.47 -16.84
N LEU A 529 11.65 54.64 -16.70
CA LEU A 529 10.80 55.18 -17.77
C LEU A 529 11.11 56.65 -18.09
N THR A 530 11.50 57.44 -17.08
CA THR A 530 11.77 58.87 -17.24
C THR A 530 13.22 59.18 -17.57
N GLU A 531 14.16 58.43 -16.99
CA GLU A 531 15.61 58.74 -17.04
C GLU A 531 16.41 57.77 -17.93
N GLY A 532 15.80 56.67 -18.40
CA GLY A 532 16.48 55.64 -19.18
C GLY A 532 16.74 56.01 -20.65
N SER A 533 17.64 55.27 -21.30
CA SER A 533 17.79 55.28 -22.76
C SER A 533 16.56 54.66 -23.45
N PRO A 534 16.33 54.87 -24.76
CA PRO A 534 15.15 54.34 -25.46
C PRO A 534 14.90 52.84 -25.29
N ASP A 535 15.96 52.02 -25.28
CA ASP A 535 15.86 50.57 -25.07
C ASP A 535 15.47 50.23 -23.63
N VAL A 536 16.05 50.92 -22.65
CA VAL A 536 15.74 50.76 -21.22
C VAL A 536 14.33 51.22 -20.91
N GLN A 537 13.86 52.32 -21.52
CA GLN A 537 12.49 52.78 -21.40
C GLN A 537 11.52 51.73 -21.95
N THR A 538 11.82 51.17 -23.13
CA THR A 538 11.00 50.12 -23.74
C THR A 538 10.91 48.89 -22.84
N GLU A 539 12.01 48.48 -22.21
CA GLU A 539 12.00 47.37 -21.27
C GLU A 539 11.31 47.70 -19.95
N ALA A 540 11.39 48.94 -19.47
CA ALA A 540 10.63 49.38 -18.31
C ALA A 540 9.12 49.33 -18.60
N VAL A 541 8.67 49.64 -19.83
CA VAL A 541 7.27 49.43 -20.24
C VAL A 541 6.91 47.94 -20.22
N ARG A 542 7.80 47.05 -20.67
CA ARG A 542 7.58 45.59 -20.57
C ARG A 542 7.49 45.11 -19.14
N ALA A 543 8.34 45.62 -18.26
CA ALA A 543 8.34 45.33 -16.83
C ALA A 543 7.01 45.76 -16.19
N LEU A 544 6.54 46.99 -16.44
CA LEU A 544 5.20 47.41 -15.99
C LEU A 544 4.10 46.51 -16.57
N ALA A 545 4.22 46.14 -17.84
CA ALA A 545 3.25 45.29 -18.51
C ALA A 545 3.20 43.86 -17.91
N SER A 546 4.30 43.35 -17.33
CA SER A 546 4.42 42.02 -16.72
C SER A 546 4.25 41.98 -15.20
N TRP A 547 3.91 43.12 -14.56
CA TRP A 547 3.73 43.26 -13.10
C TRP A 547 2.75 42.24 -12.48
N PRO A 548 2.95 41.80 -11.22
CA PRO A 548 2.12 40.75 -10.60
C PRO A 548 0.73 41.21 -10.14
N ASP A 549 0.46 42.53 -10.11
CA ASP A 549 -0.81 43.10 -9.71
C ASP A 549 -1.15 44.36 -10.54
N ALA A 550 -2.33 44.93 -10.30
CA ALA A 550 -2.83 46.10 -11.04
C ALA A 550 -2.18 47.45 -10.63
N ALA A 551 -1.17 47.47 -9.75
CA ALA A 551 -0.57 48.72 -9.27
C ALA A 551 -0.04 49.67 -10.37
N PRO A 552 0.55 49.21 -11.49
CA PRO A 552 0.99 50.09 -12.58
C PRO A 552 -0.06 50.36 -13.66
N ALA A 553 -1.34 50.04 -13.41
CA ALA A 553 -2.41 50.26 -14.39
C ALA A 553 -2.47 51.73 -14.85
N ASP A 554 -2.44 52.69 -13.93
CA ASP A 554 -2.49 54.12 -14.30
C ASP A 554 -1.25 54.56 -15.10
N ASP A 555 -0.06 54.02 -14.78
CA ASP A 555 1.15 54.29 -15.54
C ASP A 555 1.02 53.79 -16.99
N LEU A 556 0.53 52.55 -17.16
CA LEU A 556 0.32 51.94 -18.47
C LEU A 556 -0.77 52.65 -19.27
N LEU A 557 -1.84 53.10 -18.63
CA LEU A 557 -2.89 53.88 -19.28
C LEU A 557 -2.36 55.22 -19.80
N GLY A 558 -1.59 55.93 -18.96
CA GLY A 558 -0.94 57.18 -19.33
C GLY A 558 0.00 56.99 -20.53
N LEU A 559 0.82 55.94 -20.50
CA LEU A 559 1.72 55.59 -21.61
C LEU A 559 0.97 55.23 -22.89
N ALA A 560 -0.14 54.50 -22.79
CA ALA A 560 -0.98 54.15 -23.94
C ALA A 560 -1.60 55.40 -24.60
N ARG A 561 -1.96 56.42 -23.81
CA ARG A 561 -2.59 57.66 -24.29
C ARG A 561 -1.58 58.68 -24.81
N ASP A 562 -0.53 58.93 -24.03
CA ASP A 562 0.28 60.15 -24.17
C ASP A 562 1.69 59.88 -24.73
N SER A 563 2.14 58.62 -24.83
CA SER A 563 3.49 58.32 -25.35
C SER A 563 3.63 58.71 -26.81
N LYS A 564 4.77 59.31 -27.17
CA LYS A 564 5.12 59.64 -28.55
C LYS A 564 5.53 58.42 -29.38
N GLU A 565 6.04 57.37 -28.71
CA GLU A 565 6.53 56.14 -29.34
C GLU A 565 5.41 55.12 -29.56
N ALA A 566 5.24 54.67 -30.81
CA ALA A 566 4.20 53.71 -31.17
C ALA A 566 4.37 52.34 -30.47
N THR A 567 5.63 51.91 -30.28
CA THR A 567 5.97 50.68 -29.57
C THR A 567 5.53 50.75 -28.10
N HIS A 568 5.77 51.88 -27.42
CA HIS A 568 5.34 52.07 -26.04
C HIS A 568 3.83 52.10 -25.91
N ARG A 569 3.12 52.82 -26.80
CA ARG A 569 1.65 52.81 -26.81
C ARG A 569 1.10 51.39 -26.94
N THR A 570 1.70 50.58 -27.81
CA THR A 570 1.28 49.19 -28.05
C THR A 570 1.59 48.26 -26.88
N LEU A 571 2.81 48.32 -26.33
CA LEU A 571 3.22 47.52 -25.17
C LEU A 571 2.43 47.91 -23.92
N ALA A 572 2.23 49.20 -23.69
CA ALA A 572 1.50 49.71 -22.54
C ALA A 572 0.02 49.33 -22.62
N LEU A 573 -0.61 49.43 -23.79
CA LEU A 573 -1.99 48.98 -23.97
C LEU A 573 -2.14 47.46 -23.77
N ARG A 574 -1.20 46.65 -24.31
CA ARG A 574 -1.19 45.19 -24.07
C ARG A 574 -0.99 44.86 -22.60
N GLY A 575 -0.06 45.54 -21.93
CA GLY A 575 0.20 45.40 -20.51
C GLY A 575 -1.01 45.76 -19.66
N TYR A 576 -1.63 46.91 -19.94
CA TYR A 576 -2.83 47.38 -19.26
C TYR A 576 -3.95 46.34 -19.38
N LEU A 577 -4.22 45.85 -20.59
CA LEU A 577 -5.22 44.81 -20.84
C LEU A 577 -4.89 43.48 -20.16
N ARG A 578 -3.60 43.12 -20.00
CA ARG A 578 -3.21 41.96 -19.19
C ARG A 578 -3.52 42.19 -17.70
N LEU A 579 -3.23 43.38 -17.18
CA LEU A 579 -3.51 43.73 -15.78
C LEU A 579 -5.00 43.84 -15.47
N VAL A 580 -5.84 44.14 -16.47
CA VAL A 580 -7.30 44.00 -16.32
C VAL A 580 -7.64 42.59 -15.83
N ALA A 581 -6.99 41.53 -16.33
CA ALA A 581 -7.27 40.17 -15.85
C ALA A 581 -6.89 39.96 -14.36
N GLN A 582 -6.00 40.79 -13.81
CA GLN A 582 -5.51 40.72 -12.43
C GLN A 582 -6.20 41.73 -11.48
N ALA A 583 -7.08 42.60 -11.98
CA ALA A 583 -7.88 43.48 -11.14
C ALA A 583 -8.96 42.68 -10.36
N GLY A 584 -9.25 43.11 -9.13
CA GLY A 584 -10.02 42.31 -8.16
C GLY A 584 -11.48 42.09 -8.57
N THR A 585 -12.22 43.18 -8.79
CA THR A 585 -13.68 43.11 -9.06
C THR A 585 -14.02 43.09 -10.55
N LYS A 586 -15.24 42.70 -10.92
CA LYS A 586 -15.67 42.74 -12.34
C LYS A 586 -15.89 44.19 -12.78
N GLU A 587 -16.40 45.00 -11.86
CA GLU A 587 -16.72 46.41 -11.99
C GLU A 587 -15.45 47.21 -12.28
N GLU A 588 -14.37 46.95 -11.53
CA GLU A 588 -13.04 47.54 -11.81
C GLU A 588 -12.54 47.14 -13.20
N ARG A 589 -12.67 45.87 -13.59
CA ARG A 589 -12.25 45.39 -14.91
C ARG A 589 -12.99 46.08 -16.05
N VAL A 590 -14.30 46.25 -15.93
CA VAL A 590 -15.10 46.99 -16.91
C VAL A 590 -14.71 48.45 -16.94
N ALA A 591 -14.53 49.09 -15.80
CA ALA A 591 -14.09 50.48 -15.72
C ALA A 591 -12.72 50.68 -16.40
N MET A 592 -11.78 49.75 -16.18
CA MET A 592 -10.49 49.77 -16.86
C MET A 592 -10.63 49.60 -18.38
N LEU A 593 -11.43 48.62 -18.84
CA LEU A 593 -11.68 48.42 -20.28
C LEU A 593 -12.37 49.62 -20.94
N GLN A 594 -13.26 50.31 -20.21
CA GLN A 594 -13.89 51.56 -20.67
C GLN A 594 -12.87 52.68 -20.91
N GLN A 595 -11.86 52.82 -20.03
CA GLN A 595 -10.84 53.86 -20.14
C GLN A 595 -9.98 53.71 -21.41
N VAL A 596 -9.75 52.48 -21.88
CA VAL A 596 -8.95 52.22 -23.08
C VAL A 596 -9.78 52.14 -24.36
N ARG A 597 -11.11 52.25 -24.29
CA ARG A 597 -12.00 52.15 -25.47
C ARG A 597 -11.64 53.17 -26.55
N SER A 598 -11.41 54.43 -26.18
CA SER A 598 -11.04 55.48 -27.12
C SER A 598 -9.60 55.38 -27.63
N LEU A 599 -8.77 54.55 -26.99
CA LEU A 599 -7.36 54.34 -27.37
C LEU A 599 -7.19 53.18 -28.36
N ALA A 600 -8.17 52.27 -28.45
CA ALA A 600 -8.19 51.18 -29.40
C ALA A 600 -8.54 51.67 -30.83
N ALA A 601 -7.59 52.31 -31.50
CA ALA A 601 -7.79 52.92 -32.82
C ALA A 601 -7.52 51.96 -34.00
N THR A 602 -6.67 50.96 -33.81
CA THR A 602 -6.26 50.02 -34.88
C THR A 602 -6.97 48.67 -34.75
N THR A 603 -7.08 47.92 -35.84
CA THR A 603 -7.66 46.56 -35.84
C THR A 603 -7.04 45.67 -34.76
N ALA A 604 -5.71 45.67 -34.62
CA ALA A 604 -5.02 44.85 -33.61
C ALA A 604 -5.34 45.27 -32.16
N THR A 605 -5.47 46.57 -31.90
CA THR A 605 -5.77 47.09 -30.55
C THR A 605 -7.24 46.96 -30.19
N LYS A 606 -8.13 47.08 -31.18
CA LYS A 606 -9.56 46.75 -31.07
C LYS A 606 -9.75 45.26 -30.77
N ASN A 607 -9.04 44.36 -31.45
CA ASN A 607 -9.10 42.92 -31.16
C ASN A 607 -8.61 42.58 -29.75
N LEU A 608 -7.55 43.24 -29.28
CA LEU A 608 -7.08 43.07 -27.90
C LEU A 608 -8.11 43.58 -26.87
N LEU A 609 -8.74 44.73 -27.11
CA LEU A 609 -9.82 45.24 -26.29
C LEU A 609 -11.02 44.29 -26.28
N LEU A 610 -11.43 43.78 -27.45
CA LEU A 610 -12.52 42.82 -27.60
C LEU A 610 -12.21 41.49 -26.90
N SER A 611 -10.96 41.02 -26.95
CA SER A 611 -10.50 39.87 -26.17
C SER A 611 -10.57 40.12 -24.65
N GLY A 612 -10.18 41.31 -24.20
CA GLY A 612 -10.34 41.75 -22.81
C GLY A 612 -11.79 41.82 -22.36
N LEU A 613 -12.66 42.45 -23.17
CA LEU A 613 -14.12 42.50 -22.95
C LEU A 613 -14.72 41.10 -22.91
N ALA A 614 -14.29 40.20 -23.80
CA ALA A 614 -14.75 38.82 -23.85
C ALA A 614 -14.36 38.02 -22.59
N GLY A 615 -13.35 38.46 -21.84
CA GLY A 615 -13.00 37.94 -20.52
C GLY A 615 -13.90 38.45 -19.39
N VAL A 616 -14.82 39.38 -19.65
CA VAL A 616 -15.67 40.05 -18.65
C VAL A 616 -17.17 39.98 -19.02
N ALA A 617 -17.87 38.91 -18.64
CA ALA A 617 -19.34 38.89 -18.48
C ALA A 617 -19.84 39.93 -17.46
N ASP A 618 -20.17 41.09 -18.01
CA ASP A 618 -20.83 42.23 -17.40
C ASP A 618 -21.68 42.91 -18.50
N ALA A 619 -22.85 43.44 -18.15
CA ALA A 619 -23.77 44.04 -19.12
C ALA A 619 -23.13 45.21 -19.89
N ALA A 620 -22.34 46.06 -19.23
CA ALA A 620 -21.67 47.18 -19.89
C ALA A 620 -20.52 46.72 -20.79
N ALA A 621 -19.89 45.58 -20.50
CA ALA A 621 -18.93 44.96 -21.42
C ALA A 621 -19.62 44.39 -22.67
N LEU A 622 -20.82 43.79 -22.51
CA LEU A 622 -21.63 43.28 -23.62
C LEU A 622 -22.04 44.40 -24.58
N ASP A 623 -22.60 45.49 -24.03
CA ASP A 623 -22.99 46.66 -24.82
C ASP A 623 -21.78 47.29 -25.52
N MET A 624 -20.61 47.30 -24.87
CA MET A 624 -19.40 47.81 -25.48
C MET A 624 -18.96 46.94 -26.66
N ALA A 625 -18.91 45.62 -26.52
CA ALA A 625 -18.55 44.71 -27.62
C ALA A 625 -19.55 44.84 -28.79
N LEU A 626 -20.85 44.90 -28.49
CA LEU A 626 -21.89 45.07 -29.50
C LEU A 626 -21.73 46.36 -30.30
N SER A 627 -21.24 47.43 -29.67
CA SER A 627 -20.99 48.71 -30.36
C SER A 627 -19.94 48.64 -31.48
N PHE A 628 -19.06 47.63 -31.45
CA PHE A 628 -18.06 47.40 -32.51
C PHE A 628 -18.61 46.64 -33.72
N MET A 629 -19.86 46.16 -33.69
CA MET A 629 -20.48 45.44 -34.81
C MET A 629 -20.62 46.28 -36.09
N SER A 630 -20.63 47.60 -35.99
CA SER A 630 -20.65 48.49 -37.16
C SER A 630 -19.29 48.67 -37.83
N ASP A 631 -18.20 48.23 -37.19
CA ASP A 631 -16.84 48.34 -37.69
C ASP A 631 -16.48 47.10 -38.52
N GLN A 632 -16.26 47.28 -39.84
CA GLN A 632 -15.97 46.15 -40.73
C GLN A 632 -14.65 45.46 -40.44
N ASP A 633 -13.66 46.18 -39.90
CA ASP A 633 -12.31 45.64 -39.69
C ASP A 633 -12.25 44.66 -38.52
N VAL A 634 -13.18 44.77 -37.57
CA VAL A 634 -13.25 43.92 -36.37
C VAL A 634 -14.61 43.25 -36.21
N HIS A 635 -15.46 43.26 -37.24
CA HIS A 635 -16.82 42.73 -37.17
C HIS A 635 -16.85 41.28 -36.65
N ALA A 636 -15.96 40.42 -37.14
CA ALA A 636 -15.89 39.01 -36.71
C ALA A 636 -15.48 38.88 -35.24
N GLU A 637 -14.46 39.63 -34.81
CA GLU A 637 -13.98 39.63 -33.42
C GLU A 637 -15.01 40.26 -32.46
N ALA A 638 -15.71 41.30 -32.91
CA ALA A 638 -16.77 41.98 -32.17
C ALA A 638 -17.99 41.07 -32.01
N ALA A 639 -18.38 40.34 -33.06
CA ALA A 639 -19.42 39.34 -32.99
C ALA A 639 -19.02 38.20 -32.03
N ALA A 640 -17.79 37.68 -32.16
CA ALA A 640 -17.28 36.63 -31.29
C ALA A 640 -17.23 37.07 -29.81
N ALA A 641 -16.75 38.28 -29.53
CA ALA A 641 -16.74 38.86 -28.19
C ALA A 641 -18.17 39.08 -27.67
N THR A 642 -19.06 39.67 -28.47
CA THR A 642 -20.46 39.92 -28.08
C THR A 642 -21.18 38.61 -27.76
N LEU A 643 -21.03 37.58 -28.59
CA LEU A 643 -21.60 36.25 -28.36
C LEU A 643 -20.99 35.58 -27.11
N LYS A 644 -19.67 35.69 -26.91
CA LYS A 644 -18.97 35.13 -25.74
C LYS A 644 -19.40 35.80 -24.43
N ILE A 645 -19.55 37.13 -24.41
CA ILE A 645 -20.03 37.88 -23.25
C ILE A 645 -21.51 37.57 -22.99
N ALA A 646 -22.34 37.55 -24.04
CA ALA A 646 -23.77 37.22 -23.93
C ALA A 646 -23.99 35.81 -23.37
N LYS A 647 -23.30 34.80 -23.92
CA LYS A 647 -23.31 33.42 -23.40
C LYS A 647 -22.92 33.37 -21.93
N ALA A 648 -21.92 34.15 -21.56
CA ALA A 648 -21.45 34.21 -20.19
C ALA A 648 -22.41 34.96 -19.23
N LEU A 649 -23.17 35.93 -19.73
CA LEU A 649 -24.20 36.67 -19.00
C LEU A 649 -25.51 35.89 -18.89
N LEU A 650 -25.81 34.95 -19.80
CA LEU A 650 -27.00 34.10 -19.73
C LEU A 650 -27.13 33.31 -18.43
N GLN A 651 -26.04 33.00 -17.76
CA GLN A 651 -26.12 32.40 -16.44
C GLN A 651 -26.40 33.48 -15.39
N SER A 652 -25.76 34.65 -15.47
CA SER A 652 -25.71 35.66 -14.40
C SER A 652 -26.84 36.68 -14.36
N ASP A 653 -27.21 37.14 -15.53
CA ASP A 653 -27.96 38.34 -15.77
C ASP A 653 -28.54 38.20 -17.19
N ARG A 654 -29.56 37.35 -17.31
CA ARG A 654 -30.22 37.03 -18.58
C ARG A 654 -30.91 38.23 -19.19
N ASP A 655 -31.43 39.11 -18.33
CA ASP A 655 -32.17 40.28 -18.76
C ASP A 655 -31.28 41.22 -19.58
N SER A 656 -30.00 41.36 -19.22
CA SER A 656 -29.05 42.15 -20.01
C SER A 656 -28.66 41.52 -21.35
N VAL A 657 -28.99 40.25 -21.61
CA VAL A 657 -28.70 39.56 -22.88
C VAL A 657 -29.79 39.77 -23.93
N LEU A 658 -31.04 40.00 -23.50
CA LEU A 658 -32.22 40.02 -24.36
C LEU A 658 -32.09 41.02 -25.54
N GLU A 659 -31.96 42.31 -25.24
CA GLU A 659 -31.89 43.34 -26.30
C GLU A 659 -30.60 43.26 -27.14
N PRO A 660 -29.40 43.06 -26.57
CA PRO A 660 -28.18 42.88 -27.35
C PRO A 660 -28.23 41.72 -28.35
N MET A 661 -28.74 40.55 -27.96
CA MET A 661 -28.83 39.38 -28.83
C MET A 661 -29.90 39.52 -29.92
N LYS A 662 -31.05 40.11 -29.57
CA LYS A 662 -32.08 40.46 -30.56
C LYS A 662 -31.52 41.41 -31.62
N ARG A 663 -30.77 42.42 -31.19
CA ARG A 663 -30.13 43.39 -32.09
C ARG A 663 -29.08 42.72 -32.97
N LEU A 664 -28.19 41.92 -32.39
CA LEU A 664 -27.15 41.19 -33.13
C LEU A 664 -27.75 40.25 -34.19
N ALA A 665 -28.82 39.53 -33.84
CA ALA A 665 -29.54 38.64 -34.77
C ALA A 665 -30.16 39.40 -35.95
N ALA A 666 -30.68 40.61 -35.70
CA ALA A 666 -31.29 41.43 -36.74
C ALA A 666 -30.27 42.15 -37.63
N THR A 667 -29.09 42.51 -37.09
CA THR A 667 -28.12 43.35 -37.80
C THR A 667 -26.96 42.57 -38.44
N SER A 668 -26.71 41.33 -38.02
CA SER A 668 -25.63 40.52 -38.57
C SER A 668 -25.94 40.08 -40.00
N LYS A 669 -24.99 40.28 -40.91
CA LYS A 669 -25.05 39.75 -42.29
C LYS A 669 -24.53 38.31 -42.38
N ASP A 670 -23.86 37.84 -41.34
CA ASP A 670 -23.40 36.47 -41.22
C ASP A 670 -24.51 35.63 -40.60
N GLU A 671 -24.99 34.66 -41.38
CA GLU A 671 -26.11 33.78 -41.04
C GLU A 671 -25.82 32.91 -39.81
N ALA A 672 -24.56 32.52 -39.60
CA ALA A 672 -24.16 31.74 -38.42
C ALA A 672 -24.23 32.61 -37.15
N ILE A 673 -23.68 33.83 -37.20
CA ILE A 673 -23.75 34.79 -36.09
C ILE A 673 -25.21 35.17 -35.80
N ALA A 674 -26.02 35.40 -36.84
CA ALA A 674 -27.43 35.75 -36.68
C ALA A 674 -28.23 34.62 -36.02
N LYS A 675 -27.99 33.38 -36.44
CA LYS A 675 -28.64 32.19 -35.88
C LYS A 675 -28.21 31.93 -34.44
N GLU A 676 -26.94 32.13 -34.14
CA GLU A 676 -26.40 31.99 -32.78
C GLU A 676 -26.92 33.08 -31.84
N ALA A 677 -26.97 34.34 -32.29
CA ALA A 677 -27.59 35.42 -31.55
C ALA A 677 -29.10 35.19 -31.33
N GLN A 678 -29.83 34.67 -32.33
CA GLN A 678 -31.23 34.31 -32.19
C GLN A 678 -31.44 33.18 -31.18
N ALA A 679 -30.54 32.19 -31.14
CA ALA A 679 -30.57 31.11 -30.16
C ALA A 679 -30.35 31.64 -28.73
N LEU A 680 -29.35 32.50 -28.53
CA LEU A 680 -29.08 33.13 -27.22
C LEU A 680 -30.23 34.06 -26.79
N TYR A 681 -30.87 34.77 -27.72
CA TYR A 681 -32.07 35.56 -27.46
C TYR A 681 -33.25 34.68 -26.98
N ALA A 682 -33.49 33.56 -27.66
CA ALA A 682 -34.54 32.62 -27.29
C ALA A 682 -34.28 31.94 -25.94
N GLU A 683 -33.00 31.72 -25.61
CA GLU A 683 -32.57 31.16 -24.33
C GLU A 683 -32.68 32.15 -23.17
N ALA A 684 -32.34 33.42 -23.41
CA ALA A 684 -32.55 34.51 -22.44
C ALA A 684 -34.04 34.73 -22.10
N LEU A 685 -34.96 34.48 -23.05
CA LEU A 685 -36.41 34.63 -22.86
C LEU A 685 -37.05 33.57 -21.94
N LYS A 686 -36.35 32.49 -21.59
CA LYS A 686 -36.85 31.46 -20.67
C LYS A 686 -36.67 31.93 -19.21
N GLN A 687 -37.75 32.32 -18.53
CA GLN A 687 -37.74 32.76 -17.12
C GLN A 687 -37.19 31.66 -16.16
N PRO A 688 -36.34 31.98 -15.15
CA PRO A 688 -35.86 31.01 -14.16
C PRO A 688 -36.39 31.25 -12.73
N SER A 689 -36.62 30.18 -11.96
CA SER A 689 -36.56 30.29 -10.50
C SER A 689 -35.09 30.40 -10.07
N GLY A 690 -34.69 31.58 -9.57
CA GLY A 690 -33.60 31.75 -8.60
C GLY A 690 -32.15 31.57 -9.07
N ASN A 691 -31.39 32.67 -9.00
CA ASN A 691 -29.94 32.76 -8.78
C ASN A 691 -28.96 32.08 -9.76
N GLY A 692 -28.54 32.84 -10.79
CA GLY A 692 -27.19 33.41 -10.83
C GLY A 692 -25.96 32.54 -11.17
N ALA A 693 -25.56 32.60 -12.45
CA ALA A 693 -24.22 32.96 -12.97
C ALA A 693 -23.05 31.96 -12.84
N ARG A 694 -22.43 31.55 -13.96
CA ARG A 694 -21.23 32.17 -14.61
C ARG A 694 -20.66 31.39 -15.83
N ARG A 695 -20.39 32.14 -16.93
CA ARG A 695 -19.23 32.08 -17.87
C ARG A 695 -18.70 30.73 -18.43
N ASN A 696 -18.91 30.54 -19.74
CA ASN A 696 -18.26 29.56 -20.61
C ASN A 696 -16.71 29.60 -20.63
N ALA A 697 -16.05 28.51 -20.21
CA ALA A 697 -14.83 28.03 -20.86
C ALA A 697 -15.18 27.51 -22.27
N LEU A 698 -14.36 26.72 -22.97
CA LEU A 698 -14.97 25.78 -23.95
C LEU A 698 -16.17 25.18 -23.21
N GLN A 699 -17.40 25.38 -23.70
CA GLN A 699 -18.55 24.91 -22.96
C GLN A 699 -18.26 23.43 -22.73
N PRO A 700 -18.11 22.95 -21.47
CA PRO A 700 -18.18 21.53 -21.21
C PRO A 700 -19.39 21.11 -22.01
N ASP A 701 -19.20 20.15 -22.91
CA ASP A 701 -20.28 19.69 -23.75
C ASP A 701 -21.41 19.34 -22.79
N GLN A 702 -22.36 20.26 -22.57
CA GLN A 702 -23.29 20.15 -21.45
C GLN A 702 -24.19 18.97 -21.72
N ALA A 703 -24.43 18.65 -23.00
CA ALA A 703 -25.06 17.42 -23.39
C ALA A 703 -24.21 16.20 -23.01
N ARG A 704 -22.88 16.22 -23.17
CA ARG A 704 -21.97 15.18 -22.62
C ARG A 704 -22.00 15.17 -21.09
N SER A 705 -21.81 16.28 -20.40
CA SER A 705 -21.74 16.34 -18.93
C SER A 705 -23.09 16.01 -18.29
N GLU A 706 -24.22 16.36 -18.93
CA GLU A 706 -25.57 15.91 -18.55
C GLU A 706 -25.82 14.46 -18.94
N ALA A 707 -25.36 14.00 -20.12
CA ALA A 707 -25.44 12.59 -20.51
C ALA A 707 -24.59 11.72 -19.60
N TYR A 708 -23.45 12.24 -19.14
CA TYR A 708 -22.53 11.58 -18.23
C TYR A 708 -23.03 11.68 -16.80
N ARG A 709 -23.61 12.80 -16.36
CA ARG A 709 -24.35 12.93 -15.10
C ARG A 709 -25.55 11.99 -15.07
N LYS A 710 -26.28 11.87 -16.18
CA LYS A 710 -27.39 10.92 -16.34
C LYS A 710 -26.89 9.48 -16.33
N ALA A 711 -25.81 9.18 -17.06
CA ALA A 711 -25.19 7.86 -17.06
C ALA A 711 -24.63 7.50 -15.69
N LEU A 712 -24.05 8.47 -14.97
CA LEU A 712 -23.65 8.33 -13.57
C LEU A 712 -24.90 8.03 -12.75
N THR A 713 -25.97 8.81 -12.85
CA THR A 713 -27.21 8.61 -12.08
C THR A 713 -27.84 7.23 -12.34
N GLU A 714 -27.81 6.75 -13.59
CA GLU A 714 -28.26 5.41 -13.98
C GLU A 714 -27.31 4.30 -13.49
N ARG A 715 -26.03 4.64 -13.30
CA ARG A 715 -24.97 3.76 -12.79
C ARG A 715 -24.65 4.07 -11.33
N ALA A 716 -25.55 4.75 -10.62
CA ALA A 716 -25.37 5.04 -9.21
C ALA A 716 -25.12 3.70 -8.51
N PRO A 717 -24.14 3.62 -7.59
CA PRO A 717 -24.04 2.45 -6.73
C PRO A 717 -25.43 2.21 -6.12
N GLU A 718 -25.83 0.94 -6.04
CA GLU A 718 -27.08 0.52 -5.38
C GLU A 718 -27.25 1.33 -4.08
N GLY A 719 -28.43 1.81 -3.68
CA GLY A 719 -28.62 2.57 -2.43
C GLY A 719 -27.98 3.97 -2.33
N TYR A 720 -27.36 4.49 -3.38
CA TYR A 720 -26.91 5.88 -3.48
C TYR A 720 -27.62 6.60 -4.63
N HIS A 721 -27.79 7.92 -4.48
CA HIS A 721 -28.14 8.82 -5.57
C HIS A 721 -27.04 9.86 -5.75
N LEU A 722 -27.00 10.47 -6.92
CA LEU A 722 -25.98 11.47 -7.24
C LEU A 722 -26.28 12.73 -6.44
N ALA A 723 -25.44 13.05 -5.46
CA ALA A 723 -25.60 14.26 -4.65
C ALA A 723 -25.11 15.49 -5.41
N CYS A 724 -23.91 15.38 -5.99
CA CYS A 724 -23.34 16.43 -6.83
C CYS A 724 -22.36 15.83 -7.84
N TYR A 725 -22.26 16.43 -9.02
CA TYR A 725 -21.27 16.13 -10.05
C TYR A 725 -20.69 17.45 -10.55
N LEU A 726 -19.38 17.58 -10.40
CA LEU A 726 -18.61 18.69 -10.91
C LEU A 726 -17.76 18.21 -12.09
N ASP A 727 -18.03 18.77 -13.26
CA ASP A 727 -17.14 18.66 -14.39
C ASP A 727 -16.00 19.67 -14.20
N CYS A 728 -14.74 19.24 -13.98
CA CYS A 728 -13.66 20.10 -13.47
C CYS A 728 -13.14 21.13 -14.49
N GLY A 729 -13.90 21.38 -15.56
CA GLY A 729 -13.75 22.50 -16.47
C GLY A 729 -14.28 23.80 -15.87
N PRO A 730 -15.00 24.66 -16.61
CA PRO A 730 -15.44 25.96 -16.10
C PRO A 730 -16.36 25.87 -14.88
N ASP A 731 -17.00 24.72 -14.67
CA ASP A 731 -17.85 24.50 -13.53
C ASP A 731 -16.95 24.42 -12.29
N THR A 732 -16.99 25.50 -11.51
CA THR A 732 -16.28 25.59 -10.25
C THR A 732 -17.14 25.18 -9.09
N ALA A 733 -18.45 24.96 -9.27
CA ALA A 733 -19.31 24.36 -8.27
C ALA A 733 -20.53 23.63 -8.86
N ASP A 734 -21.03 22.63 -8.14
CA ASP A 734 -22.30 21.95 -8.35
C ASP A 734 -23.07 21.82 -7.03
N GLY A 735 -24.40 21.75 -7.09
CA GLY A 735 -25.32 21.65 -5.94
C GLY A 735 -26.17 22.91 -5.69
N LYS A 736 -27.30 22.76 -4.98
CA LYS A 736 -28.26 23.84 -4.66
C LYS A 736 -28.19 24.26 -3.20
N GLU A 737 -28.64 25.49 -2.90
CA GLU A 737 -28.70 26.02 -1.53
C GLU A 737 -29.64 25.18 -0.65
N GLY A 738 -29.08 24.49 0.36
CA GLY A 738 -29.81 23.53 1.21
C GLY A 738 -29.61 22.05 0.85
N GLU A 739 -28.88 21.75 -0.23
CA GLU A 739 -28.45 20.41 -0.65
C GLU A 739 -26.90 20.31 -0.62
N PRO A 740 -26.31 19.10 -0.71
CA PRO A 740 -24.87 18.94 -0.90
C PRO A 740 -24.34 19.75 -2.08
N THR A 741 -23.26 20.50 -1.83
CA THR A 741 -22.54 21.28 -2.83
C THR A 741 -21.10 20.79 -2.93
N LEU A 742 -20.51 20.84 -4.12
CA LEU A 742 -19.11 20.56 -4.37
C LEU A 742 -18.53 21.71 -5.17
N ARG A 743 -17.40 22.27 -4.73
CA ARG A 743 -16.80 23.48 -5.30
C ARG A 743 -15.28 23.34 -5.45
N LEU A 744 -14.72 23.71 -6.58
CA LEU A 744 -13.28 23.92 -6.74
C LEU A 744 -12.82 25.13 -5.89
N VAL A 745 -11.86 24.90 -5.00
CA VAL A 745 -11.31 25.89 -4.05
C VAL A 745 -9.93 26.38 -4.50
N ASP A 746 -9.09 25.47 -4.99
CA ASP A 746 -7.72 25.74 -5.43
C ASP A 746 -7.44 24.92 -6.69
N GLY A 747 -7.00 25.56 -7.76
CA GLY A 747 -6.89 24.94 -9.07
C GLY A 747 -7.44 25.81 -10.19
N GLN A 748 -6.89 25.62 -11.38
CA GLN A 748 -7.27 26.35 -12.59
C GLN A 748 -8.05 25.42 -13.51
N PRO A 749 -9.28 25.77 -13.89
CA PRO A 749 -10.02 25.00 -14.88
C PRO A 749 -9.41 25.22 -16.26
N TYR A 750 -9.37 24.15 -17.04
CA TYR A 750 -8.87 24.08 -18.39
C TYR A 750 -9.77 23.17 -19.19
N VAL A 751 -9.87 23.42 -20.48
CA VAL A 751 -10.59 22.54 -21.38
C VAL A 751 -9.65 22.15 -22.49
N TRP A 752 -9.35 20.86 -22.52
CA TRP A 752 -8.48 20.24 -23.48
C TRP A 752 -9.24 19.96 -24.78
N SER A 753 -8.75 20.53 -25.89
CA SER A 753 -9.45 20.55 -27.17
C SER A 753 -8.83 19.63 -28.24
N GLY A 754 -8.08 18.60 -27.86
CA GLY A 754 -7.58 17.53 -28.75
C GLY A 754 -6.70 17.99 -29.93
N GLY A 755 -5.39 17.74 -29.85
CA GLY A 755 -4.50 17.93 -31.00
C GLY A 755 -4.76 16.89 -32.10
N GLY A 756 -5.42 17.28 -33.19
CA GLY A 756 -5.41 16.58 -34.48
C GLY A 756 -6.32 15.36 -34.63
N ALA A 757 -7.34 15.52 -35.48
CA ALA A 757 -8.13 14.53 -36.25
C ALA A 757 -8.23 13.05 -35.76
N THR A 758 -9.50 12.59 -35.65
CA THR A 758 -10.01 11.20 -35.79
C THR A 758 -10.57 10.43 -34.57
N ASP A 759 -11.24 11.08 -33.61
CA ASP A 759 -12.30 10.36 -32.86
C ASP A 759 -13.38 11.26 -32.23
N ASP A 760 -14.66 10.83 -32.29
CA ASP A 760 -15.84 11.61 -31.86
C ASP A 760 -16.03 11.68 -30.33
N LEU A 761 -15.35 10.81 -29.57
CA LEU A 761 -15.49 10.71 -28.11
C LEU A 761 -14.65 11.72 -27.31
N LEU A 762 -13.63 12.34 -27.93
CA LEU A 762 -12.62 13.16 -27.24
C LEU A 762 -12.72 14.66 -27.52
N ARG A 763 -13.80 15.13 -28.17
CA ARG A 763 -13.79 16.46 -28.80
C ARG A 763 -13.57 17.64 -27.84
N GLN A 764 -13.97 17.58 -26.56
CA GLN A 764 -13.68 18.61 -25.55
C GLN A 764 -13.72 17.98 -24.14
N ILE A 765 -12.56 17.69 -23.55
CA ILE A 765 -12.47 17.17 -22.17
C ILE A 765 -11.96 18.26 -21.24
N THR A 766 -12.63 18.42 -20.14
CA THR A 766 -12.46 19.43 -19.11
C THR A 766 -11.58 18.90 -17.98
N ILE A 767 -10.66 19.73 -17.48
CA ILE A 767 -9.74 19.40 -16.39
C ILE A 767 -9.51 20.59 -15.46
N SER A 768 -9.33 20.36 -14.17
CA SER A 768 -8.73 21.30 -13.24
C SER A 768 -7.27 20.92 -13.00
N TYR A 769 -6.38 21.91 -12.99
CA TYR A 769 -4.95 21.70 -12.79
C TYR A 769 -4.27 22.76 -11.92
N ALA A 770 -3.15 22.40 -11.28
CA ALA A 770 -2.35 23.32 -10.44
C ALA A 770 -0.93 22.79 -10.22
N GLY A 771 0.06 23.64 -9.95
CA GLY A 771 1.46 23.22 -9.81
C GLY A 771 1.72 22.18 -8.71
N GLU A 772 1.14 22.39 -7.53
CA GLU A 772 1.35 21.55 -6.35
C GLU A 772 0.11 20.72 -5.96
N GLN A 773 -1.08 21.34 -5.97
CA GLN A 773 -2.31 20.67 -5.58
C GLN A 773 -3.57 21.30 -6.16
N VAL A 774 -4.58 20.48 -6.46
CA VAL A 774 -5.94 20.91 -6.81
C VAL A 774 -6.86 20.55 -5.65
N THR A 775 -7.60 21.51 -5.10
CA THR A 775 -8.47 21.35 -3.93
C THR A 775 -9.93 21.64 -4.26
N PHE A 776 -10.84 20.78 -3.82
CA PHE A 776 -12.29 20.95 -3.87
C PHE A 776 -12.84 20.99 -2.44
N ALA A 777 -13.87 21.78 -2.16
CA ALA A 777 -14.64 21.75 -0.93
C ALA A 777 -16.05 21.27 -1.22
N ALA A 778 -16.48 20.24 -0.50
CA ALA A 778 -17.88 19.87 -0.41
C ALA A 778 -18.48 20.46 0.86
N ALA A 779 -19.70 20.98 0.78
CA ALA A 779 -20.40 21.62 1.89
C ALA A 779 -21.92 21.36 1.80
N GLY A 780 -22.64 21.47 2.91
CA GLY A 780 -24.07 21.11 2.96
C GLY A 780 -24.28 19.59 2.99
N LEU A 781 -23.26 18.85 3.40
CA LEU A 781 -23.34 17.40 3.59
C LEU A 781 -24.20 17.11 4.82
N ASP A 782 -25.20 16.26 4.69
CA ASP A 782 -25.94 15.71 5.83
C ASP A 782 -24.98 14.82 6.63
N PRO A 783 -24.63 15.17 7.89
CA PRO A 783 -23.75 14.35 8.72
C PRO A 783 -24.31 12.96 8.99
N GLN A 784 -25.59 12.74 8.72
CA GLN A 784 -26.29 11.48 8.82
C GLN A 784 -26.28 10.70 7.51
N ARG A 785 -25.71 11.20 6.41
CA ARG A 785 -25.63 10.48 5.14
C ARG A 785 -24.19 10.12 4.80
N GLU A 786 -24.01 9.05 4.04
CA GLU A 786 -22.70 8.62 3.55
C GLU A 786 -22.40 9.23 2.20
N TYR A 787 -21.12 9.53 1.98
CA TYR A 787 -20.63 10.08 0.73
C TYR A 787 -19.53 9.21 0.13
N GLN A 788 -19.57 9.03 -1.19
CA GLN A 788 -18.45 8.49 -1.97
C GLN A 788 -17.99 9.53 -2.97
N VAL A 789 -16.68 9.80 -3.05
CA VAL A 789 -16.10 10.69 -4.05
C VAL A 789 -15.66 9.89 -5.27
N GLY A 790 -16.29 10.10 -6.40
CA GLY A 790 -15.76 9.67 -7.68
C GLY A 790 -15.00 10.79 -8.37
N PHE A 791 -13.99 10.44 -9.15
CA PHE A 791 -13.29 11.38 -10.00
C PHE A 791 -12.65 10.70 -11.20
N SER A 792 -12.35 11.46 -12.25
CA SER A 792 -11.59 10.99 -13.42
C SER A 792 -10.29 11.77 -13.57
N TRP A 793 -9.21 11.11 -14.02
CA TRP A 793 -7.90 11.73 -14.23
C TRP A 793 -7.04 10.95 -15.24
N TRP A 794 -6.01 11.57 -15.78
CA TRP A 794 -5.15 11.02 -16.83
C TRP A 794 -3.97 11.94 -17.14
N ASP A 795 -2.90 11.38 -17.70
CA ASP A 795 -1.72 12.13 -18.13
C ASP A 795 -1.89 12.55 -19.60
N TYR A 796 -2.72 13.56 -19.81
CA TYR A 796 -3.24 13.95 -21.14
C TYR A 796 -2.19 14.51 -22.11
N ASP A 797 -1.02 14.93 -21.63
CA ASP A 797 0.11 15.43 -22.44
C ASP A 797 1.40 14.60 -22.25
N HIS A 798 1.29 13.43 -21.60
CA HIS A 798 2.37 12.45 -21.38
C HIS A 798 3.57 12.96 -20.54
N ASP A 799 3.31 13.78 -19.53
CA ASP A 799 4.33 14.39 -18.68
C ASP A 799 4.78 13.48 -17.51
N THR A 800 4.43 12.19 -17.50
CA THR A 800 4.80 11.20 -16.46
C THR A 800 4.31 11.52 -15.05
N ARG A 801 3.12 12.10 -14.96
CA ARG A 801 2.54 12.59 -13.68
C ARG A 801 2.26 11.49 -12.68
N ALA A 802 2.51 11.78 -11.40
CA ALA A 802 2.10 10.96 -10.28
C ALA A 802 1.43 11.81 -9.19
N GLN A 803 0.31 11.36 -8.65
CA GLN A 803 -0.48 12.15 -7.68
C GLN A 803 -1.02 11.30 -6.52
N SER A 804 -1.23 11.94 -5.38
CA SER A 804 -1.97 11.39 -4.23
C SER A 804 -3.28 12.16 -4.00
N VAL A 805 -4.26 11.55 -3.33
CA VAL A 805 -5.55 12.19 -3.01
C VAL A 805 -5.76 12.22 -1.50
N TRP A 806 -6.18 13.36 -0.97
CA TRP A 806 -6.35 13.63 0.44
C TRP A 806 -7.73 14.24 0.70
N ALA A 807 -8.27 14.03 1.90
CA ALA A 807 -9.45 14.71 2.42
C ALA A 807 -9.11 15.39 3.75
N SER A 808 -9.76 16.51 4.06
CA SER A 808 -9.55 17.22 5.32
C SER A 808 -10.76 18.01 5.80
N ALA A 809 -10.93 18.14 7.12
CA ALA A 809 -12.04 18.87 7.75
C ALA A 809 -11.71 19.35 9.17
N GLY A 810 -12.39 20.42 9.61
CA GLY A 810 -12.34 20.96 10.99
C GLY A 810 -11.04 21.69 11.40
N LEU A 811 -10.97 22.10 12.67
CA LEU A 811 -9.78 22.69 13.31
C LEU A 811 -9.52 22.01 14.69
N PRO A 812 -8.29 21.48 14.97
CA PRO A 812 -7.17 21.36 14.04
C PRO A 812 -7.54 20.42 12.88
N ALA A 813 -7.06 20.74 11.67
CA ALA A 813 -7.46 20.05 10.45
C ALA A 813 -7.19 18.54 10.54
N ARG A 814 -8.26 17.76 10.61
CA ARG A 814 -8.21 16.30 10.45
C ARG A 814 -7.95 16.02 8.99
N ARG A 815 -6.98 15.15 8.68
CA ARG A 815 -6.55 14.85 7.31
C ARG A 815 -6.48 13.34 7.12
N ALA A 816 -7.03 12.84 6.03
CA ALA A 816 -6.93 11.44 5.63
C ALA A 816 -6.40 11.35 4.20
N LYS A 817 -5.48 10.42 3.94
CA LYS A 817 -5.06 10.09 2.58
C LYS A 817 -6.04 9.05 2.00
N LEU A 818 -6.75 9.45 0.95
CA LEU A 818 -7.73 8.62 0.24
C LEU A 818 -7.06 7.71 -0.79
N LEU A 819 -6.00 8.19 -1.45
CA LEU A 819 -5.25 7.44 -2.46
C LEU A 819 -3.75 7.76 -2.38
N ASP A 820 -2.91 6.72 -2.37
CA ASP A 820 -1.45 6.84 -2.41
C ASP A 820 -0.92 7.27 -3.77
N LYS A 821 0.38 7.58 -3.84
CA LYS A 821 1.07 7.99 -5.07
C LYS A 821 0.70 7.05 -6.21
N THR A 822 -0.05 7.58 -7.16
CA THR A 822 -0.54 6.84 -8.32
C THR A 822 -0.02 7.53 -9.57
N ASN A 823 0.72 6.79 -10.39
CA ASN A 823 1.11 7.28 -11.72
C ASN A 823 -0.15 7.40 -12.58
N LEU A 824 -0.34 8.57 -13.18
CA LEU A 824 -1.44 8.77 -14.10
C LEU A 824 -1.19 7.95 -15.38
N PRO A 825 -2.21 7.27 -15.89
CA PRO A 825 -2.08 6.56 -17.15
C PRO A 825 -1.85 7.57 -18.29
N PRO A 826 -0.93 7.28 -19.23
CA PRO A 826 -0.72 8.12 -20.42
C PRO A 826 -2.02 8.28 -21.20
N ALA A 827 -2.19 9.38 -21.93
CA ALA A 827 -3.39 9.69 -22.73
C ALA A 827 -3.91 8.44 -23.47
N ALA A 828 -4.92 7.80 -22.88
CA ALA A 828 -5.66 6.70 -23.44
C ALA A 828 -6.94 7.26 -24.08
N GLU A 829 -7.65 6.46 -24.87
CA GLU A 829 -8.90 6.84 -25.54
C GLU A 829 -9.99 7.41 -24.61
N LYS A 830 -9.83 7.39 -23.26
CA LYS A 830 -10.70 7.98 -22.23
C LYS A 830 -10.00 8.17 -20.87
N PRO A 831 -10.38 9.19 -20.05
CA PRO A 831 -9.89 9.38 -18.68
C PRO A 831 -10.16 8.18 -17.78
N VAL A 832 -9.29 7.92 -16.80
CA VAL A 832 -9.49 6.83 -15.84
C VAL A 832 -10.29 7.32 -14.65
N GLU A 833 -11.44 6.67 -14.43
CA GLU A 833 -12.31 6.91 -13.28
C GLU A 833 -11.81 6.15 -12.04
N LYS A 834 -11.92 6.79 -10.88
CA LYS A 834 -11.70 6.22 -9.56
C LYS A 834 -12.87 6.61 -8.67
N LEU A 835 -13.33 5.65 -7.87
CA LEU A 835 -14.34 5.87 -6.84
C LEU A 835 -13.68 5.58 -5.50
N LEU A 836 -13.61 6.59 -4.65
CA LEU A 836 -13.03 6.50 -3.32
C LEU A 836 -14.08 6.85 -2.29
N PRO A 837 -14.06 6.17 -1.15
CA PRO A 837 -15.09 6.40 -0.17
C PRO A 837 -14.70 7.61 0.72
N LEU A 838 -15.65 8.51 1.02
CA LEU A 838 -15.36 9.73 1.80
C LEU A 838 -15.53 9.50 3.31
N PRO A 839 -14.50 9.76 4.12
CA PRO A 839 -14.58 9.62 5.56
C PRO A 839 -15.72 10.40 6.24
N ARG A 840 -16.67 9.69 6.90
CA ARG A 840 -17.70 10.30 7.74
C ARG A 840 -17.16 11.24 8.81
N ASP A 841 -16.03 10.91 9.45
CA ASP A 841 -15.46 11.81 10.45
C ASP A 841 -15.04 13.15 9.83
N LEU A 842 -14.67 13.16 8.54
CA LEU A 842 -14.38 14.36 7.77
C LEU A 842 -15.62 15.03 7.18
N THR A 843 -16.74 14.34 7.00
CA THR A 843 -18.02 14.98 6.57
C THR A 843 -18.92 15.38 7.74
N ALA A 844 -18.58 15.00 8.97
CA ALA A 844 -19.39 15.20 10.17
C ALA A 844 -19.73 16.66 10.51
N GLU A 845 -18.89 17.61 10.06
CA GLU A 845 -19.12 19.06 10.22
C GLU A 845 -19.96 19.64 9.05
N GLY A 846 -20.48 18.77 8.18
CA GLY A 846 -21.24 19.15 6.99
C GLY A 846 -20.39 19.72 5.87
N ALA A 847 -19.05 19.69 6.00
CA ALA A 847 -18.12 20.15 4.98
C ALA A 847 -16.78 19.39 5.02
N VAL A 848 -16.20 19.12 3.85
CA VAL A 848 -14.89 18.46 3.68
C VAL A 848 -14.13 19.07 2.51
N GLN A 849 -12.80 19.18 2.62
CA GLN A 849 -11.89 19.56 1.53
C GLN A 849 -11.16 18.34 0.96
N LEU A 850 -11.26 18.11 -0.35
CA LEU A 850 -10.54 17.11 -1.11
C LEU A 850 -9.34 17.76 -1.81
N ALA A 851 -8.12 17.25 -1.63
CA ALA A 851 -6.91 17.77 -2.26
C ALA A 851 -6.18 16.68 -3.05
N PHE A 852 -6.00 16.90 -4.34
CA PHE A 852 -5.14 16.12 -5.23
C PHE A 852 -3.75 16.75 -5.21
N ARG A 853 -2.69 16.00 -4.96
CA ARG A 853 -1.33 16.52 -4.72
C ARG A 853 -0.31 15.90 -5.64
N ASN A 854 0.65 16.70 -6.06
CA ASN A 854 1.76 16.29 -6.90
C ASN A 854 2.74 15.39 -6.12
N GLU A 855 3.07 14.23 -6.69
CA GLU A 855 4.04 13.25 -6.16
C GLU A 855 5.08 12.85 -7.23
N GLY A 856 5.12 13.57 -8.37
CA GLY A 856 6.06 13.39 -9.49
C GLY A 856 5.61 14.10 -10.78
N ALA A 857 6.54 14.83 -11.42
CA ALA A 857 6.41 15.66 -12.65
C ALA A 857 5.64 17.00 -12.50
N PRO A 858 5.52 17.89 -13.51
CA PRO A 858 4.82 19.16 -13.40
C PRO A 858 3.28 19.04 -13.37
N ASN A 859 2.66 19.77 -12.43
CA ASN A 859 1.22 19.98 -12.27
C ASN A 859 0.38 18.74 -11.86
N VAL A 860 -0.60 19.01 -11.01
CA VAL A 860 -1.72 18.13 -10.68
C VAL A 860 -2.84 18.31 -11.70
N VAL A 861 -3.53 17.26 -12.11
CA VAL A 861 -4.63 17.26 -13.08
C VAL A 861 -5.77 16.33 -12.64
N VAL A 862 -7.01 16.83 -12.73
CA VAL A 862 -8.26 16.09 -12.44
C VAL A 862 -9.33 16.50 -13.45
N SER A 863 -10.04 15.55 -14.06
CA SER A 863 -11.03 15.79 -15.12
C SER A 863 -12.44 16.05 -14.59
N GLU A 864 -12.93 15.21 -13.68
CA GLU A 864 -14.29 15.32 -13.11
C GLU A 864 -14.23 14.89 -11.65
N VAL A 865 -15.13 15.41 -10.81
CA VAL A 865 -15.30 14.99 -9.41
C VAL A 865 -16.79 14.95 -9.09
N TRP A 866 -17.29 13.89 -8.48
CA TRP A 866 -18.69 13.78 -8.07
C TRP A 866 -18.83 13.11 -6.70
N LEU A 867 -19.93 13.40 -6.02
CA LEU A 867 -20.32 12.76 -4.76
C LEU A 867 -21.61 11.97 -4.94
N TRP A 868 -21.55 10.70 -4.57
CA TRP A 868 -22.72 9.87 -4.32
C TRP A 868 -23.17 10.07 -2.88
N GLU A 869 -24.46 10.32 -2.65
CA GLU A 869 -25.07 10.39 -1.32
C GLU A 869 -25.98 9.18 -1.11
N SER A 870 -25.93 8.58 0.07
CA SER A 870 -26.78 7.44 0.40
C SER A 870 -28.27 7.84 0.50
N ASP A 871 -29.18 7.03 -0.06
CA ASP A 871 -30.64 7.25 0.03
C ASP A 871 -31.18 7.18 1.47
N ALA A 872 -30.54 6.36 2.31
CA ALA A 872 -30.89 6.21 3.71
C ALA A 872 -30.16 7.25 4.59
N GLN A 873 -30.91 7.93 5.46
CA GLN A 873 -30.32 8.59 6.63
C GLN A 873 -29.78 7.51 7.56
N SER A 874 -28.49 7.56 7.82
CA SER A 874 -27.82 6.67 8.74
C SER A 874 -27.86 7.22 10.17
N GLU A 875 -28.19 6.36 11.13
CA GLU A 875 -28.07 6.70 12.55
C GLU A 875 -26.63 7.14 12.88
N VAL A 876 -26.49 8.25 13.60
CA VAL A 876 -25.20 8.88 13.96
C VAL A 876 -24.31 7.87 14.70
N LYS A 877 -23.30 7.33 14.00
CA LYS A 877 -22.02 6.84 14.54
C LYS A 877 -20.90 7.13 13.54
N VAL A 878 -19.84 7.79 14.02
CA VAL A 878 -18.67 8.23 13.26
C VAL A 878 -17.77 7.03 12.90
N ALA A 879 -17.62 6.67 11.61
CA ALA A 879 -16.49 5.96 10.96
C ALA A 879 -16.66 5.89 9.41
N VAL A 880 -15.65 5.51 8.63
CA VAL A 880 -15.30 6.09 7.32
C VAL A 880 -15.23 5.04 6.19
N ALA A 881 -16.34 4.86 5.48
CA ALA A 881 -16.41 4.80 4.01
C ALA A 881 -15.85 3.56 3.25
N THR A 882 -16.53 2.91 2.29
CA THR A 882 -17.95 2.70 1.90
C THR A 882 -17.92 1.50 0.94
N ASP A 883 -18.81 0.54 1.13
CA ASP A 883 -18.99 -0.60 0.24
C ASP A 883 -20.12 -0.36 -0.75
N LYS A 884 -20.30 -1.26 -1.73
CA LYS A 884 -21.64 -1.43 -2.33
C LYS A 884 -22.63 -1.55 -1.15
N PRO A 885 -23.67 -0.73 -0.99
CA PRO A 885 -24.30 -0.56 0.33
C PRO A 885 -25.19 -1.70 0.79
N ASP A 886 -25.42 -2.70 -0.05
CA ASP A 886 -25.95 -4.00 0.37
C ASP A 886 -24.85 -5.05 0.63
N GLN A 887 -23.60 -4.73 0.31
CA GLN A 887 -22.42 -5.53 0.62
C GLN A 887 -21.71 -5.01 1.87
N THR A 888 -21.31 -5.93 2.72
CA THR A 888 -20.51 -5.68 3.91
C THR A 888 -19.04 -5.94 3.59
N ARG A 889 -18.19 -4.95 3.90
CA ARG A 889 -16.74 -5.00 3.62
C ARG A 889 -16.10 -5.98 4.55
N VAL A 890 -15.40 -6.93 3.95
CA VAL A 890 -14.59 -7.88 4.69
C VAL A 890 -13.14 -7.68 4.30
N LEU A 891 -12.32 -7.30 5.26
CA LEU A 891 -10.88 -7.23 5.05
C LEU A 891 -10.30 -8.64 5.17
N LEU A 892 -9.67 -9.16 4.12
CA LEU A 892 -8.90 -10.40 4.19
C LEU A 892 -7.41 -10.07 4.31
N VAL A 893 -6.81 -10.41 5.45
CA VAL A 893 -5.39 -10.23 5.71
C VAL A 893 -4.66 -11.54 5.39
N THR A 894 -3.71 -11.48 4.46
CA THR A 894 -2.90 -12.61 3.96
C THR A 894 -1.45 -12.19 3.73
N GLY A 895 -0.64 -13.00 3.06
CA GLY A 895 0.71 -12.65 2.58
C GLY A 895 1.84 -13.48 3.17
N VAL A 896 1.62 -14.09 4.33
CA VAL A 896 2.50 -15.10 4.94
C VAL A 896 1.63 -16.22 5.48
N ASP A 897 1.79 -17.40 4.89
CA ASP A 897 1.11 -18.61 5.31
C ASP A 897 2.06 -19.83 5.20
N LEU A 898 1.83 -20.89 5.99
CA LEU A 898 2.48 -22.19 5.96
C LEU A 898 1.96 -22.99 4.76
N HIS A 899 0.73 -22.69 4.35
CA HIS A 899 0.09 -23.19 3.14
C HIS A 899 0.26 -22.17 2.00
N ASN A 900 0.02 -22.60 0.76
CA ASN A 900 0.21 -21.72 -0.39
C ASN A 900 -0.93 -20.69 -0.50
N TRP A 901 -0.80 -19.57 0.23
CA TRP A 901 -1.84 -18.53 0.28
C TRP A 901 -2.16 -17.93 -1.10
N ARG A 902 -1.22 -17.96 -2.06
CA ARG A 902 -1.45 -17.52 -3.44
C ARG A 902 -2.44 -18.41 -4.18
N GLU A 903 -2.61 -19.66 -3.72
CA GLU A 903 -3.61 -20.59 -4.25
C GLU A 903 -4.90 -20.61 -3.40
N THR A 904 -4.81 -20.54 -2.07
CA THR A 904 -6.00 -20.61 -1.19
C THR A 904 -6.77 -19.29 -1.12
N THR A 905 -6.10 -18.13 -1.14
CA THR A 905 -6.76 -16.81 -1.02
C THR A 905 -7.77 -16.56 -2.15
N PRO A 906 -7.46 -16.79 -3.45
CA PRO A 906 -8.44 -16.59 -4.52
C PRO A 906 -9.66 -17.51 -4.41
N VAL A 907 -9.48 -18.76 -3.94
CA VAL A 907 -10.59 -19.70 -3.73
C VAL A 907 -11.46 -19.26 -2.55
N LEU A 908 -10.84 -18.83 -1.45
CA LEU A 908 -11.57 -18.32 -0.29
C LEU A 908 -12.36 -17.06 -0.64
N VAL A 909 -11.76 -16.09 -1.34
CA VAL A 909 -12.45 -14.90 -1.87
C VAL A 909 -13.64 -15.32 -2.71
N ALA A 910 -13.45 -16.25 -3.66
CA ALA A 910 -14.52 -16.73 -4.52
C ALA A 910 -15.66 -17.41 -3.75
N GLN A 911 -15.39 -18.12 -2.66
CA GLN A 911 -16.43 -18.72 -1.80
C GLN A 911 -17.19 -17.66 -0.99
N LEU A 912 -16.48 -16.68 -0.41
CA LEU A 912 -17.10 -15.61 0.39
C LEU A 912 -18.00 -14.72 -0.49
N GLU A 913 -17.53 -14.34 -1.68
CA GLU A 913 -18.27 -13.49 -2.62
C GLU A 913 -19.37 -14.24 -3.40
N LYS A 914 -19.60 -15.52 -3.11
CA LYS A 914 -20.87 -16.18 -3.47
C LYS A 914 -22.03 -15.50 -2.73
N ASP A 915 -21.83 -14.97 -1.52
CA ASP A 915 -22.80 -14.06 -0.89
C ASP A 915 -22.62 -12.70 -1.54
N LYS A 916 -23.58 -12.28 -2.37
CA LYS A 916 -23.50 -10.96 -3.00
C LYS A 916 -23.74 -9.84 -2.01
N ARG A 917 -23.82 -10.11 -0.70
CA ARG A 917 -23.73 -9.12 0.38
C ARG A 917 -22.37 -9.10 1.06
N LEU A 918 -21.39 -9.87 0.60
CA LEU A 918 -20.01 -9.80 1.10
C LEU A 918 -19.10 -9.35 -0.03
N ARG A 919 -18.22 -8.40 0.27
CA ARG A 919 -17.16 -7.97 -0.62
C ARG A 919 -15.83 -8.11 0.08
N VAL A 920 -14.89 -8.82 -0.53
CA VAL A 920 -13.61 -9.13 0.11
C VAL A 920 -12.52 -8.23 -0.44
N GLU A 921 -11.86 -7.46 0.42
CA GLU A 921 -10.69 -6.68 0.09
C GLU A 921 -9.44 -7.36 0.66
N VAL A 922 -8.49 -7.71 -0.19
CA VAL A 922 -7.29 -8.47 0.20
C VAL A 922 -6.13 -7.51 0.49
N VAL A 923 -5.47 -7.68 1.63
CA VAL A 923 -4.19 -7.06 1.95
C VAL A 923 -3.13 -8.13 2.23
N GLU A 924 -1.98 -8.00 1.57
CA GLU A 924 -0.87 -8.97 1.66
C GLU A 924 0.21 -8.53 2.68
N ASP A 925 0.11 -7.32 3.22
CA ASP A 925 1.01 -6.82 4.27
C ASP A 925 0.24 -6.60 5.58
N PRO A 926 0.53 -7.38 6.64
CA PRO A 926 -0.16 -7.25 7.92
C PRO A 926 0.18 -5.94 8.66
N ASN A 927 1.16 -5.13 8.21
CA ASN A 927 1.38 -3.77 8.73
C ASN A 927 0.20 -2.83 8.46
N PHE A 928 -0.70 -3.19 7.53
CA PHE A 928 -1.97 -2.48 7.36
C PHE A 928 -2.81 -2.43 8.65
N LEU A 929 -2.60 -3.35 9.60
CA LEU A 929 -3.26 -3.36 10.91
C LEU A 929 -2.95 -2.13 11.78
N VAL A 930 -1.88 -1.36 11.51
CA VAL A 930 -1.63 -0.05 12.15
C VAL A 930 -2.66 0.99 11.70
N SER A 931 -3.21 0.82 10.50
CA SER A 931 -4.10 1.81 9.89
C SER A 931 -5.40 1.95 10.68
N PRO A 932 -5.88 3.17 10.94
CA PRO A 932 -7.21 3.36 11.52
C PRO A 932 -8.32 2.81 10.62
N LYS A 933 -8.06 2.64 9.32
CA LYS A 933 -9.00 2.12 8.31
C LYS A 933 -9.49 0.70 8.57
N ILE A 934 -8.82 -0.08 9.45
CA ILE A 934 -9.34 -1.40 9.83
C ILE A 934 -10.74 -1.30 10.48
N ARG A 935 -11.09 -0.15 11.06
CA ARG A 935 -12.42 0.11 11.66
C ARG A 935 -13.54 0.24 10.64
N ASP A 936 -13.22 0.42 9.37
CA ASP A 936 -14.18 0.59 8.28
C ASP A 936 -14.71 -0.74 7.73
N TYR A 937 -14.17 -1.86 8.24
CA TYR A 937 -14.58 -3.22 7.87
C TYR A 937 -15.40 -3.82 9.02
N PRO A 938 -16.70 -4.10 8.82
CA PRO A 938 -17.51 -4.75 9.85
C PRO A 938 -17.04 -6.17 10.19
N GLY A 939 -16.32 -6.83 9.28
CA GLY A 939 -15.64 -8.11 9.52
C GLY A 939 -14.24 -8.14 8.92
N MET A 940 -13.34 -8.91 9.54
CA MET A 940 -12.01 -9.19 9.03
C MET A 940 -11.77 -10.70 9.00
N VAL A 941 -11.31 -11.21 7.87
CA VAL A 941 -10.85 -12.59 7.68
C VAL A 941 -9.34 -12.63 7.84
N MET A 942 -8.89 -13.24 8.92
CA MET A 942 -7.48 -13.53 9.15
C MET A 942 -7.14 -14.85 8.45
N HIS A 943 -6.31 -14.77 7.41
CA HIS A 943 -5.76 -15.88 6.63
C HIS A 943 -4.25 -15.66 6.47
N TRP A 944 -3.60 -15.54 7.63
CA TRP A 944 -2.20 -15.16 7.78
C TRP A 944 -1.66 -15.80 9.06
N MET A 945 -0.37 -16.16 9.09
CA MET A 945 0.30 -16.41 10.36
C MET A 945 1.68 -15.77 10.49
N ASN A 946 2.10 -15.72 11.76
CA ASN A 946 3.44 -15.37 12.17
C ASN A 946 4.06 -16.53 12.96
N TRP A 947 5.13 -17.09 12.40
CA TRP A 947 6.09 -17.87 13.18
C TRP A 947 7.55 -17.74 12.70
N GLU A 948 7.78 -17.26 11.47
CA GLU A 948 9.10 -17.09 10.84
C GLU A 948 9.46 -15.63 10.47
N VAL A 949 8.49 -14.72 10.38
CA VAL A 949 8.66 -13.31 9.97
C VAL A 949 8.20 -12.39 11.11
N PRO A 950 8.91 -11.30 11.45
CA PRO A 950 8.47 -10.41 12.53
C PRO A 950 7.02 -9.96 12.36
N ALA A 951 6.23 -10.09 13.44
CA ALA A 951 4.88 -9.56 13.49
C ALA A 951 4.89 -8.05 13.19
N PRO A 952 3.75 -7.49 12.72
CA PRO A 952 3.48 -6.07 12.86
C PRO A 952 3.75 -5.57 14.30
N GLY A 953 4.29 -4.36 14.41
CA GLY A 953 4.71 -3.75 15.68
C GLY A 953 3.59 -3.53 16.70
N GLU A 954 3.93 -3.04 17.90
CA GLU A 954 2.98 -2.88 19.02
C GLU A 954 1.74 -2.03 18.66
N ASP A 955 1.91 -1.00 17.83
CA ASP A 955 0.81 -0.14 17.36
C ASP A 955 -0.24 -0.92 16.57
N ALA A 956 0.20 -1.87 15.72
CA ALA A 956 -0.70 -2.74 14.96
C ALA A 956 -1.48 -3.67 15.89
N ARG A 957 -0.81 -4.28 16.87
CA ARG A 957 -1.43 -5.19 17.85
C ARG A 957 -2.46 -4.45 18.71
N ALA A 958 -2.11 -3.26 19.20
CA ALA A 958 -3.01 -2.43 19.99
C ALA A 958 -4.23 -1.98 19.20
N ASN A 959 -4.03 -1.55 17.95
CA ASN A 959 -5.12 -1.11 17.07
C ASN A 959 -6.04 -2.29 16.68
N PHE A 960 -5.49 -3.46 16.37
CA PHE A 960 -6.23 -4.68 16.05
C PHE A 960 -7.04 -5.21 17.24
N ARG A 961 -6.44 -5.27 18.44
CA ARG A 961 -7.18 -5.64 19.67
C ARG A 961 -8.37 -4.72 19.89
N LYS A 962 -8.13 -3.40 19.83
CA LYS A 962 -9.17 -2.40 20.03
C LYS A 962 -10.29 -2.52 18.99
N TYR A 963 -9.95 -2.79 17.73
CA TYR A 963 -10.93 -3.03 16.67
C TYR A 963 -11.92 -4.14 17.02
N VAL A 964 -11.44 -5.31 17.47
CA VAL A 964 -12.33 -6.43 17.84
C VAL A 964 -13.12 -6.09 19.11
N GLU A 965 -12.46 -5.57 20.15
CA GLU A 965 -13.12 -5.22 21.41
C GLU A 965 -14.24 -4.16 21.23
N ASP A 966 -14.04 -3.20 20.31
CA ASP A 966 -15.00 -2.12 20.04
C ASP A 966 -16.18 -2.55 19.15
N GLY A 967 -16.13 -3.74 18.54
CA GLY A 967 -17.27 -4.30 17.82
C GLY A 967 -17.01 -4.84 16.42
N GLY A 968 -15.76 -4.84 15.96
CA GLY A 968 -15.36 -5.45 14.68
C GLY A 968 -15.48 -6.97 14.70
N GLY A 969 -15.98 -7.54 13.61
CA GLY A 969 -16.07 -8.98 13.42
C GLY A 969 -14.72 -9.60 13.05
N LEU A 970 -14.44 -10.80 13.53
CA LEU A 970 -13.22 -11.53 13.21
C LEU A 970 -13.56 -12.94 12.72
N VAL A 971 -12.96 -13.34 11.62
CA VAL A 971 -13.02 -14.69 11.06
C VAL A 971 -11.61 -15.26 11.04
N LEU A 972 -11.39 -16.41 11.67
CA LEU A 972 -10.13 -17.12 11.58
C LEU A 972 -10.27 -18.34 10.66
N VAL A 973 -9.32 -18.45 9.72
CA VAL A 973 -9.29 -19.51 8.70
C VAL A 973 -8.15 -20.46 8.98
N HIS A 974 -8.46 -21.75 9.10
CA HIS A 974 -7.49 -22.84 9.18
C HIS A 974 -6.32 -22.54 10.15
N PHE A 975 -5.15 -22.19 9.62
CA PHE A 975 -3.94 -21.97 10.41
C PHE A 975 -3.74 -20.54 10.93
N ALA A 976 -4.69 -19.63 10.71
CA ALA A 976 -4.72 -18.30 11.34
C ALA A 976 -4.76 -18.36 12.88
N CYS A 977 -5.23 -19.48 13.45
CA CYS A 977 -5.13 -19.77 14.88
C CYS A 977 -3.69 -19.87 15.38
N GLY A 978 -2.72 -20.03 14.48
CA GLY A 978 -1.28 -20.01 14.73
C GLY A 978 -0.66 -18.61 14.67
N ALA A 979 -1.43 -17.55 14.38
CA ALA A 979 -0.91 -16.18 14.36
C ALA A 979 -0.59 -15.66 15.78
N PHE A 980 0.35 -14.71 15.85
CA PHE A 980 0.69 -13.94 17.05
C PHE A 980 0.93 -14.79 18.32
N GLN A 981 1.65 -15.91 18.20
CA GLN A 981 1.90 -16.84 19.31
C GLN A 981 2.68 -16.20 20.49
N ASP A 982 3.40 -15.10 20.25
CA ASP A 982 4.10 -14.31 21.25
C ASP A 982 3.19 -13.28 21.96
N TRP A 983 1.91 -13.20 21.57
CA TRP A 983 0.95 -12.23 22.08
C TRP A 983 -0.20 -12.93 22.84
N PRO A 984 -0.12 -13.03 24.18
CA PRO A 984 -1.08 -13.80 24.98
C PRO A 984 -2.53 -13.34 24.82
N GLU A 985 -2.78 -12.04 24.64
CA GLU A 985 -4.11 -11.47 24.50
C GLU A 985 -4.81 -11.94 23.22
N PHE A 986 -4.06 -12.30 22.17
CA PHE A 986 -4.64 -12.83 20.94
C PHE A 986 -5.41 -14.13 21.19
N ARG A 987 -5.01 -14.94 22.18
CA ARG A 987 -5.76 -16.15 22.58
C ARG A 987 -7.19 -15.83 23.02
N ASN A 988 -7.38 -14.71 23.72
CA ASN A 988 -8.71 -14.27 24.15
C ASN A 988 -9.52 -13.69 22.98
N ILE A 989 -8.85 -13.11 22.00
CA ILE A 989 -9.46 -12.57 20.78
C ILE A 989 -9.93 -13.70 19.87
N ALA A 990 -9.07 -14.69 19.58
CA ALA A 990 -9.36 -15.80 18.68
C ALA A 990 -10.26 -16.90 19.30
N GLY A 991 -10.41 -16.89 20.63
CA GLY A 991 -11.19 -17.84 21.41
C GLY A 991 -10.49 -19.18 21.59
N ARG A 992 -10.01 -19.77 20.50
CA ARG A 992 -9.06 -20.88 20.50
C ARG A 992 -7.88 -20.53 19.61
N VAL A 993 -6.69 -20.93 20.03
CA VAL A 993 -5.45 -20.79 19.25
C VAL A 993 -4.77 -22.14 19.14
N TRP A 994 -3.94 -22.27 18.12
CA TRP A 994 -3.06 -23.41 17.97
C TRP A 994 -2.17 -23.52 19.22
N ASP A 995 -2.19 -24.69 19.85
CA ASP A 995 -1.26 -25.04 20.90
C ASP A 995 -0.31 -26.12 20.36
N PRO A 996 1.00 -25.83 20.20
CA PRO A 996 1.99 -26.84 19.83
C PRO A 996 2.08 -27.97 20.87
N LYS A 997 1.45 -27.80 22.04
CA LYS A 997 1.36 -28.82 23.07
C LYS A 997 0.24 -29.85 22.81
N LEU A 998 -0.74 -29.52 21.99
CA LEU A 998 -1.82 -30.45 21.64
C LEU A 998 -1.45 -31.20 20.36
N ARG A 999 -2.09 -32.35 20.16
CA ARG A 999 -1.91 -33.11 18.93
C ARG A 999 -2.46 -32.29 17.78
N GLY A 1000 -1.67 -32.12 16.71
CA GLY A 1000 -1.96 -31.26 15.56
C GLY A 1000 -3.34 -31.47 14.93
N HIS A 1001 -3.38 -32.30 13.91
CA HIS A 1001 -4.60 -32.66 13.19
C HIS A 1001 -4.55 -34.16 12.84
N ASP A 1002 -5.64 -34.68 12.31
CA ASP A 1002 -5.66 -36.00 11.69
C ASP A 1002 -4.86 -36.01 10.38
N PRO A 1003 -4.38 -37.17 9.90
CA PRO A 1003 -3.82 -37.25 8.55
C PRO A 1003 -4.79 -36.64 7.55
N HIS A 1004 -4.27 -35.79 6.65
CA HIS A 1004 -5.06 -35.17 5.60
C HIS A 1004 -5.83 -36.25 4.83
N GLY A 1005 -7.14 -36.08 4.74
CA GLY A 1005 -8.01 -37.10 4.17
C GLY A 1005 -9.48 -36.78 4.33
N GLU A 1006 -10.33 -37.65 3.79
CA GLU A 1006 -11.77 -37.48 3.88
C GLU A 1006 -12.27 -37.63 5.32
N PHE A 1007 -13.20 -36.80 5.80
CA PHE A 1007 -13.94 -37.00 7.04
C PHE A 1007 -15.31 -36.31 7.01
N GLN A 1008 -16.21 -36.78 7.87
CA GLN A 1008 -17.56 -36.24 8.02
C GLN A 1008 -17.55 -35.05 9.00
N VAL A 1009 -18.15 -33.95 8.57
CA VAL A 1009 -18.45 -32.77 9.40
C VAL A 1009 -19.94 -32.81 9.75
N ASP A 1010 -20.22 -32.92 11.04
CA ASP A 1010 -21.56 -32.93 11.61
C ASP A 1010 -21.90 -31.55 12.19
N LEU A 1011 -23.15 -31.12 12.06
CA LEU A 1011 -23.61 -29.81 12.55
C LEU A 1011 -24.21 -29.98 13.94
N THR A 1012 -23.67 -29.27 14.93
CA THR A 1012 -24.11 -29.37 16.33
C THR A 1012 -25.26 -28.44 16.65
N GLU A 1013 -25.29 -27.25 16.07
CA GLU A 1013 -26.34 -26.24 16.31
C GLU A 1013 -27.11 -25.96 15.03
N VAL A 1014 -28.06 -26.84 14.69
CA VAL A 1014 -28.79 -26.75 13.41
C VAL A 1014 -29.73 -25.56 13.30
N ASP A 1015 -30.02 -24.87 14.41
CA ASP A 1015 -30.87 -23.67 14.43
C ASP A 1015 -30.08 -22.35 14.43
N HIS A 1016 -28.77 -22.39 14.70
CA HIS A 1016 -27.90 -21.21 14.66
C HIS A 1016 -27.91 -20.60 13.25
N PRO A 1017 -27.93 -19.26 13.09
CA PRO A 1017 -28.09 -18.65 11.77
C PRO A 1017 -27.05 -19.12 10.74
N ILE A 1018 -25.80 -19.36 11.15
CA ILE A 1018 -24.74 -19.88 10.26
C ILE A 1018 -25.07 -21.28 9.72
N THR A 1019 -25.62 -22.17 10.54
CA THR A 1019 -25.77 -23.60 10.25
C THR A 1019 -27.19 -24.00 9.88
N ARG A 1020 -28.15 -23.07 9.97
CA ARG A 1020 -29.56 -23.31 9.68
C ARG A 1020 -29.80 -23.87 8.28
N GLY A 1021 -30.39 -25.06 8.22
CA GLY A 1021 -30.72 -25.76 6.97
C GLY A 1021 -29.51 -26.39 6.26
N LEU A 1022 -28.30 -26.30 6.81
CA LEU A 1022 -27.18 -27.10 6.32
C LEU A 1022 -27.32 -28.55 6.78
N LYS A 1023 -26.76 -29.46 6.00
CA LYS A 1023 -26.68 -30.88 6.34
C LYS A 1023 -25.24 -31.24 6.66
N ALA A 1024 -25.04 -32.29 7.44
CA ALA A 1024 -23.73 -32.90 7.60
C ALA A 1024 -23.14 -33.26 6.22
N PHE A 1025 -21.83 -33.08 6.06
CA PHE A 1025 -21.16 -33.23 4.78
C PHE A 1025 -19.78 -33.87 4.95
N SER A 1026 -19.31 -34.54 3.89
CA SER A 1026 -17.95 -35.07 3.82
C SER A 1026 -17.03 -34.03 3.18
N THR A 1027 -15.82 -33.88 3.70
CA THR A 1027 -14.77 -33.04 3.12
C THR A 1027 -13.42 -33.74 3.19
N ILE A 1028 -12.49 -33.37 2.30
CA ILE A 1028 -11.10 -33.82 2.34
C ILE A 1028 -10.25 -32.66 2.85
N ASP A 1029 -9.71 -32.79 4.05
CA ASP A 1029 -8.99 -31.71 4.74
C ASP A 1029 -8.15 -32.26 5.91
N GLU A 1030 -7.62 -31.37 6.75
CA GLU A 1030 -7.02 -31.68 8.05
C GLU A 1030 -8.01 -31.41 9.20
N LEU A 1031 -8.45 -32.47 9.88
CA LEU A 1031 -9.29 -32.36 11.08
C LEU A 1031 -8.44 -31.89 12.26
N TYR A 1032 -8.58 -30.62 12.65
CA TYR A 1032 -7.78 -29.99 13.70
C TYR A 1032 -8.18 -30.43 15.11
N THR A 1033 -7.16 -30.74 15.89
CA THR A 1033 -7.31 -31.27 17.26
C THR A 1033 -6.39 -30.58 18.26
N CYS A 1034 -5.72 -29.53 17.80
CA CYS A 1034 -4.65 -28.79 18.48
C CYS A 1034 -5.07 -27.43 19.03
N LEU A 1035 -6.36 -27.12 18.99
CA LEU A 1035 -6.88 -25.84 19.44
C LEU A 1035 -7.08 -25.82 20.96
N THR A 1036 -6.57 -24.79 21.62
CA THR A 1036 -6.75 -24.54 23.06
C THR A 1036 -7.23 -23.12 23.33
N GLY A 1037 -7.92 -22.91 24.45
CA GLY A 1037 -8.32 -21.59 24.92
C GLY A 1037 -9.42 -21.67 25.97
N ASP A 1038 -9.46 -20.67 26.85
CA ASP A 1038 -10.35 -20.67 28.02
C ASP A 1038 -11.64 -19.88 27.78
N LYS A 1039 -11.73 -19.16 26.65
CA LYS A 1039 -12.90 -18.38 26.28
C LYS A 1039 -14.09 -19.32 26.02
N PRO A 1040 -15.27 -19.11 26.60
CA PRO A 1040 -16.45 -19.86 26.20
C PRO A 1040 -16.71 -19.68 24.70
N ILE A 1041 -16.97 -20.77 24.00
CA ILE A 1041 -17.30 -20.80 22.56
C ILE A 1041 -18.59 -21.57 22.36
N GLU A 1042 -19.36 -21.19 21.36
CA GLU A 1042 -20.52 -21.92 20.86
C GLU A 1042 -20.09 -22.71 19.62
N VAL A 1043 -20.16 -24.04 19.71
CA VAL A 1043 -19.69 -24.93 18.65
C VAL A 1043 -20.81 -25.15 17.63
N LEU A 1044 -20.53 -24.89 16.37
CA LEU A 1044 -21.51 -24.93 15.28
C LEU A 1044 -21.37 -26.18 14.41
N ALA A 1045 -20.14 -26.63 14.22
CA ALA A 1045 -19.83 -27.84 13.50
C ALA A 1045 -18.73 -28.60 14.22
N THR A 1046 -18.81 -29.92 14.15
CA THR A 1046 -17.83 -30.83 14.73
C THR A 1046 -17.45 -31.91 13.74
N ALA A 1047 -16.32 -32.54 13.96
CA ALA A 1047 -15.98 -33.78 13.28
C ALA A 1047 -15.40 -34.75 14.29
N THR A 1048 -15.81 -36.01 14.15
CA THR A 1048 -15.28 -37.15 14.89
C THR A 1048 -13.93 -37.50 14.27
N SER A 1049 -12.87 -37.28 15.03
CA SER A 1049 -11.52 -37.57 14.60
C SER A 1049 -11.41 -39.05 14.21
N LYS A 1050 -10.86 -39.36 13.05
CA LYS A 1050 -10.68 -40.77 12.67
C LYS A 1050 -9.69 -41.50 13.55
N VAL A 1051 -8.90 -40.78 14.33
CA VAL A 1051 -7.72 -41.35 14.94
C VAL A 1051 -7.72 -41.18 16.47
N ASP A 1052 -8.39 -40.24 17.13
CA ASP A 1052 -8.71 -40.37 18.57
C ASP A 1052 -10.19 -40.45 18.80
N GLN A 1053 -10.95 -40.50 17.70
CA GLN A 1053 -12.36 -40.74 17.70
C GLN A 1053 -13.06 -39.45 18.25
N LYS A 1054 -12.40 -38.54 19.00
CA LYS A 1054 -13.05 -37.32 19.50
C LYS A 1054 -13.80 -36.45 18.52
N VAL A 1055 -14.93 -35.98 19.00
CA VAL A 1055 -15.67 -34.89 18.40
C VAL A 1055 -14.95 -33.58 18.69
N TYR A 1056 -14.26 -33.04 17.68
CA TYR A 1056 -13.59 -31.75 17.76
C TYR A 1056 -14.41 -30.64 17.10
N PRO A 1057 -14.39 -29.41 17.64
CA PRO A 1057 -14.98 -28.25 16.97
C PRO A 1057 -14.27 -27.98 15.65
N MET A 1058 -15.02 -28.05 14.55
CA MET A 1058 -14.57 -27.65 13.21
C MET A 1058 -14.91 -26.20 12.90
N ALA A 1059 -16.05 -25.72 13.43
CA ALA A 1059 -16.45 -24.33 13.35
C ALA A 1059 -17.14 -23.91 14.66
N PHE A 1060 -16.81 -22.73 15.17
CA PHE A 1060 -17.39 -22.20 16.40
C PHE A 1060 -17.39 -20.67 16.41
N VAL A 1061 -18.19 -20.09 17.31
CA VAL A 1061 -18.29 -18.64 17.50
C VAL A 1061 -18.12 -18.24 18.97
N HIS A 1062 -17.71 -16.99 19.21
CA HIS A 1062 -17.85 -16.34 20.51
C HIS A 1062 -17.85 -14.81 20.37
N GLU A 1063 -18.03 -14.10 21.48
CA GLU A 1063 -17.88 -12.64 21.53
C GLU A 1063 -16.59 -12.22 22.25
N CYS A 1064 -15.94 -11.18 21.75
CA CYS A 1064 -14.80 -10.52 22.39
C CYS A 1064 -15.05 -9.00 22.45
N GLY A 1065 -15.22 -8.47 23.65
CA GLY A 1065 -15.78 -7.12 23.82
C GLY A 1065 -17.17 -7.06 23.19
N LYS A 1066 -17.35 -6.20 22.17
CA LYS A 1066 -18.58 -6.09 21.36
C LYS A 1066 -18.48 -6.79 20.00
N GLY A 1067 -17.34 -7.40 19.70
CA GLY A 1067 -17.03 -8.05 18.42
C GLY A 1067 -17.48 -9.50 18.40
N ARG A 1068 -17.93 -9.96 17.22
CA ARG A 1068 -18.32 -11.35 16.95
C ARG A 1068 -17.18 -12.08 16.27
N VAL A 1069 -16.76 -13.21 16.83
CA VAL A 1069 -15.63 -14.00 16.34
C VAL A 1069 -16.17 -15.32 15.83
N PHE A 1070 -15.91 -15.64 14.57
CA PHE A 1070 -16.14 -16.94 13.96
C PHE A 1070 -14.78 -17.58 13.66
N HIS A 1071 -14.65 -18.87 13.94
CA HIS A 1071 -13.41 -19.60 13.71
C HIS A 1071 -13.75 -20.92 13.06
N CYS A 1072 -13.19 -21.16 11.87
CA CYS A 1072 -13.32 -22.42 11.16
C CYS A 1072 -11.94 -22.96 10.80
N VAL A 1073 -11.68 -24.21 11.19
CA VAL A 1073 -10.37 -24.85 11.05
C VAL A 1073 -10.17 -25.54 9.71
N LEU A 1074 -11.19 -25.57 8.87
CA LEU A 1074 -11.13 -26.15 7.53
C LEU A 1074 -10.41 -25.20 6.58
N GLY A 1075 -9.80 -25.72 5.51
CA GLY A 1075 -9.16 -24.95 4.46
C GLY A 1075 -7.65 -25.12 4.34
N HIS A 1076 -7.13 -26.33 4.53
CA HIS A 1076 -5.69 -26.64 4.39
C HIS A 1076 -5.10 -26.23 3.04
N ASP A 1077 -5.83 -26.46 1.96
CA ASP A 1077 -5.43 -26.12 0.61
C ASP A 1077 -6.60 -25.61 -0.24
N ALA A 1078 -6.31 -25.27 -1.49
CA ALA A 1078 -7.32 -24.77 -2.42
C ALA A 1078 -8.42 -25.81 -2.70
N ASN A 1079 -8.17 -27.10 -2.54
CA ASN A 1079 -9.16 -28.15 -2.74
C ASN A 1079 -10.05 -28.33 -1.51
N ALA A 1080 -9.53 -28.17 -0.30
CA ALA A 1080 -10.29 -28.19 0.94
C ALA A 1080 -11.33 -27.04 1.03
N LEU A 1081 -11.03 -25.89 0.40
CA LEU A 1081 -11.93 -24.74 0.33
C LEU A 1081 -12.98 -24.81 -0.79
N LYS A 1082 -12.84 -25.72 -1.76
CA LYS A 1082 -13.76 -25.84 -2.92
C LYS A 1082 -15.13 -26.45 -2.59
N PRO A 1083 -15.27 -27.48 -1.74
CA PRO A 1083 -16.55 -28.05 -1.40
C PRO A 1083 -17.56 -26.99 -0.97
N ASP A 1084 -18.75 -27.00 -1.58
CA ASP A 1084 -19.75 -25.96 -1.35
C ASP A 1084 -20.13 -25.83 0.13
N ALA A 1085 -20.20 -26.94 0.87
CA ALA A 1085 -20.52 -26.91 2.28
C ALA A 1085 -19.44 -26.22 3.15
N VAL A 1086 -18.16 -26.34 2.79
CA VAL A 1086 -17.05 -25.64 3.47
C VAL A 1086 -17.09 -24.15 3.12
N GLY A 1087 -17.26 -23.83 1.83
CA GLY A 1087 -17.46 -22.46 1.37
C GLY A 1087 -18.65 -21.78 2.06
N GLU A 1088 -19.73 -22.51 2.26
CA GLU A 1088 -20.95 -22.04 2.91
C GLU A 1088 -20.75 -21.72 4.39
N LEU A 1089 -19.98 -22.53 5.14
CA LEU A 1089 -19.61 -22.23 6.52
C LEU A 1089 -18.80 -20.92 6.60
N PHE A 1090 -17.80 -20.75 5.74
CA PHE A 1090 -16.99 -19.53 5.72
C PHE A 1090 -17.81 -18.30 5.33
N ARG A 1091 -18.65 -18.44 4.30
CA ARG A 1091 -19.52 -17.37 3.82
C ARG A 1091 -20.51 -16.92 4.89
N ARG A 1092 -21.26 -17.87 5.46
CA ARG A 1092 -22.26 -17.58 6.50
C ARG A 1092 -21.62 -17.12 7.81
N GLY A 1093 -20.49 -17.71 8.19
CA GLY A 1093 -19.72 -17.30 9.36
C GLY A 1093 -19.15 -15.89 9.23
N THR A 1094 -18.69 -15.53 8.04
CA THR A 1094 -18.24 -14.16 7.73
C THR A 1094 -19.39 -13.15 7.78
N ALA A 1095 -20.54 -13.48 7.19
CA ALA A 1095 -21.73 -12.65 7.29
C ALA A 1095 -22.15 -12.43 8.76
N TRP A 1096 -22.22 -13.50 9.55
CA TRP A 1096 -22.59 -13.43 10.96
C TRP A 1096 -21.60 -12.60 11.80
N ALA A 1097 -20.29 -12.80 11.59
CA ALA A 1097 -19.24 -12.04 12.29
C ALA A 1097 -19.32 -10.55 11.95
N ALA A 1098 -19.63 -10.25 10.69
CA ALA A 1098 -19.86 -8.90 10.20
C ALA A 1098 -21.25 -8.33 10.54
N LYS A 1099 -22.03 -9.04 11.37
CA LYS A 1099 -23.37 -8.66 11.88
C LYS A 1099 -24.48 -8.66 10.82
N LEU A 1100 -24.29 -9.36 9.71
CA LEU A 1100 -25.34 -9.70 8.78
C LEU A 1100 -26.05 -11.00 9.20
N GLU A 1101 -27.33 -11.12 8.86
CA GLU A 1101 -28.05 -12.39 8.95
C GLU A 1101 -27.55 -13.36 7.87
N PRO A 1102 -27.07 -14.57 8.23
CA PRO A 1102 -26.68 -15.57 7.24
C PRO A 1102 -27.89 -16.08 6.43
N VAL A 1103 -27.69 -16.28 5.12
CA VAL A 1103 -28.74 -16.74 4.18
C VAL A 1103 -28.39 -18.08 3.55
N ALA A 1104 -29.42 -18.86 3.18
CA ALA A 1104 -29.25 -20.26 2.81
C ALA A 1104 -28.75 -20.53 1.39
N GLU A 1105 -28.89 -19.57 0.47
CA GLU A 1105 -28.43 -19.63 -0.92
C GLU A 1105 -27.71 -18.34 -1.31
N ALA A 1106 -26.76 -18.46 -2.24
CA ALA A 1106 -26.12 -17.32 -2.91
C ALA A 1106 -27.18 -16.56 -3.72
N GLN A 1107 -27.73 -15.49 -3.14
CA GLN A 1107 -28.53 -14.50 -3.88
C GLN A 1107 -27.61 -13.52 -4.57
#